data_AF-A0AAN9F5L3-F1
#
_entry.id   AF-A0AAN9F5L3-F1
#
_cell.length_a   1.000
_cell.length_b   1.000
_cell.length_c   1.000
_cell.angle_alpha   90.00
_cell.angle_beta   90.00
_cell.angle_gamma   90.00
#
_symmetry.space_group_name_H-M   'P 1'
#
loop_
_entity.id
_entity.type
_entity.pdbx_description
1 polymer ?
#
loop_
_entity_poly.entity_id
_entity_poly.type
_entity_poly.pdbx_seq_one_letter_code
_entity_poly.pdbx_strand_id
1 'polypeptide(L)'
;MVSGKLRRIMSPCWRPFDEGEGSNAESSGRFVGLLWHKDLGKHQSGEFSMAVVQANNLLEDHSQLESGPMSSAAANPQGTFVGIYDGHGGPEAARFVNDHLFKNITKFTSENQGLSADVINKAFVATEEEFLSLVKKQWQHKPQIASVGSCVLVGVICSGQLYIANAGDSRAVLGQRDVATKEIKAVQLSYEHNASLESVREELRSLHPDDPQIVVMKHTVWRVKGLIQVSRSIGDAYLKKAEFNKAPLLAKFRLPEPFEKPILKAEPTILEKKLHPEDQFLIFASDGLWEHVSNETAVDIVHNSPRNGVARKLIKTALCEAAKKREMRYSDLQKIDRGVRRHFHDDITVIVLFLNSHLISRCISRGPIVSIKGGSGVGVELEAVALLAMAIPNNQVLSGGLSARLELSIFSATTKHNAIKFSTTYFQLGHSLQLQLPPVKTKTRLRGVSLNVPRAMAIFGVQEVLPPPLTSTSSPPSLFDGTTRLYISYRCPYAQRVWITRNCKGLQDKIELVPIDLQDRPSWYKEQVYPSNKVPSLEHNNEVRGESLDLIKYIDTHFEGPSLFPSDGPAKEFAEELLSYTDTFYKTVVSSFKGDATEAGTAFDYIETALSKYDDGPFFLGQFSLVDIAYAPFIERFQPFLIDVKNYDIKLGRPKLAAWIEGLNNIDGYKITRSDPKELVESYKKRFLVA
;
A
#
# COMPACT_ATOMS: atom_id res chain seq x y z
N MET A 1 56.51 19.36 -26.52
CA MET A 1 56.84 20.68 -25.95
C MET A 1 55.80 21.69 -26.43
N VAL A 2 55.02 22.28 -25.52
CA VAL A 2 54.85 23.73 -25.25
C VAL A 2 53.88 23.84 -24.05
N SER A 3 54.15 24.80 -23.18
CA SER A 3 53.72 24.95 -21.79
C SER A 3 52.45 25.79 -21.60
N GLY A 4 51.60 25.41 -20.64
CA GLY A 4 51.13 26.23 -19.50
C GLY A 4 50.46 27.61 -19.66
N LYS A 5 49.19 27.66 -19.21
CA LYS A 5 48.43 28.71 -18.46
C LYS A 5 48.04 30.05 -19.13
N LEU A 6 46.71 30.31 -19.12
CA LEU A 6 46.13 31.54 -18.55
C LEU A 6 44.66 31.33 -18.11
N ARG A 7 44.31 31.82 -16.90
CA ARG A 7 42.95 31.95 -16.34
C ARG A 7 42.30 33.27 -16.82
N ARG A 8 40.97 33.32 -17.02
CA ARG A 8 39.95 34.10 -16.24
C ARG A 8 38.67 34.47 -17.03
N ILE A 9 37.53 34.24 -16.36
CA ILE A 9 36.31 35.07 -16.21
C ILE A 9 35.33 35.19 -17.40
N MET A 10 34.14 34.58 -17.30
CA MET A 10 32.84 35.24 -16.96
C MET A 10 31.69 34.22 -16.94
N SER A 11 31.01 34.12 -15.79
CA SER A 11 29.58 33.84 -15.66
C SER A 11 28.77 35.04 -16.21
N PRO A 12 27.48 34.93 -16.60
CA PRO A 12 26.40 34.94 -15.58
C PRO A 12 25.06 34.22 -15.91
N CYS A 13 24.42 33.75 -14.84
CA CYS A 13 22.96 33.66 -14.56
C CYS A 13 22.10 32.77 -15.48
N TRP A 14 21.13 31.96 -15.02
CA TRP A 14 19.92 32.21 -14.21
C TRP A 14 19.54 30.91 -13.47
N ARG A 15 18.82 30.81 -12.34
CA ARG A 15 18.36 31.67 -11.23
C ARG A 15 18.00 30.68 -10.08
N PRO A 16 18.13 31.09 -8.81
CA PRO A 16 17.71 30.30 -7.66
C PRO A 16 16.20 30.47 -7.41
N PHE A 17 15.50 29.40 -7.06
CA PHE A 17 14.20 29.52 -6.39
C PHE A 17 14.49 29.72 -4.90
N ASP A 18 14.66 30.98 -4.52
CA ASP A 18 14.40 31.46 -3.17
C ASP A 18 12.91 31.82 -3.10
N GLU A 19 12.14 31.11 -2.28
CA GLU A 19 11.00 31.71 -1.59
C GLU A 19 11.43 31.90 -0.13
N GLY A 20 11.54 33.16 0.25
CA GLY A 20 12.10 33.60 1.52
C GLY A 20 11.20 33.34 2.73
N GLU A 21 11.88 32.93 3.80
CA GLU A 21 11.66 33.22 5.22
C GLU A 21 10.22 33.46 5.72
N GLY A 22 9.69 32.43 6.39
CA GLY A 22 9.01 32.59 7.66
C GLY A 22 9.86 31.93 8.76
N SER A 23 10.52 32.75 9.58
CA SER A 23 11.19 32.35 10.81
C SER A 23 10.16 31.87 11.84
N ASN A 24 9.75 30.62 11.73
CA ASN A 24 9.19 29.84 12.81
C ASN A 24 9.76 28.43 12.71
N ALA A 25 10.25 27.89 13.83
CA ALA A 25 10.75 26.54 13.91
C ALA A 25 9.64 25.55 13.49
N GLU A 26 9.62 25.14 12.22
CA GLU A 26 8.78 24.03 11.78
C GLU A 26 9.32 22.76 12.43
N SER A 27 8.72 22.37 13.55
CA SER A 27 9.02 21.16 14.29
C SER A 27 8.70 19.89 13.48
N SER A 28 7.80 19.99 12.50
CA SER A 28 7.39 18.89 11.62
C SER A 28 8.10 18.92 10.25
N GLY A 29 8.24 17.75 9.61
CA GLY A 29 8.72 17.67 8.22
C GLY A 29 7.69 18.16 7.19
N ARG A 30 8.10 18.25 5.93
CA ARG A 30 7.32 18.78 4.80
C ARG A 30 7.01 17.69 3.78
N PHE A 31 5.86 17.79 3.12
CA PHE A 31 5.49 16.93 1.99
C PHE A 31 5.62 17.66 0.65
N VAL A 32 6.16 16.97 -0.35
CA VAL A 32 6.18 17.37 -1.76
C VAL A 32 5.76 16.15 -2.60
N GLY A 33 4.47 16.06 -2.90
CA GLY A 33 3.89 14.88 -3.53
C GLY A 33 4.05 13.63 -2.65
N LEU A 34 4.74 12.61 -3.17
CA LEU A 34 5.02 11.34 -2.47
C LEU A 34 6.30 11.37 -1.62
N LEU A 35 7.00 12.51 -1.58
CA LEU A 35 8.21 12.70 -0.79
C LEU A 35 7.87 13.47 0.48
N TRP A 36 8.25 12.92 1.63
CA TRP A 36 8.33 13.64 2.90
C TRP A 36 9.80 13.94 3.24
N HIS A 37 10.10 15.10 3.82
CA HIS A 37 11.46 15.42 4.23
C HIS A 37 11.56 16.44 5.38
N LYS A 38 12.64 16.34 6.16
CA LYS A 38 13.15 17.33 7.09
C LYS A 38 14.57 17.68 6.66
N ASP A 39 14.73 18.85 6.02
CA ASP A 39 15.98 19.18 5.35
C ASP A 39 17.16 19.38 6.31
N LEU A 40 16.91 20.00 7.46
CA LEU A 40 17.90 20.16 8.52
C LEU A 40 17.22 20.21 9.90
N GLY A 41 17.78 19.49 10.86
CA GLY A 41 17.42 19.53 12.28
C GLY A 41 18.66 19.41 13.15
N LYS A 42 18.51 19.57 14.47
CA LYS A 42 19.59 19.42 15.46
C LYS A 42 19.29 18.26 16.38
N HIS A 43 20.31 17.52 16.77
CA HIS A 43 20.24 16.44 17.77
C HIS A 43 21.40 16.57 18.75
N GLN A 44 21.47 15.71 19.76
CA GLN A 44 22.42 15.78 20.87
C GLN A 44 23.89 15.89 20.43
N SER A 45 24.25 15.26 19.31
CA SER A 45 25.63 15.17 18.82
C SER A 45 25.90 15.96 17.54
N GLY A 46 24.94 16.77 17.06
CA GLY A 46 25.13 17.58 15.85
C GLY A 46 23.83 17.93 15.12
N GLU A 47 23.85 17.73 13.80
CA GLU A 47 22.74 18.08 12.89
C GLU A 47 22.27 16.84 12.14
N PHE A 48 21.04 16.84 11.65
CA PHE A 48 20.53 15.74 10.84
C PHE A 48 19.74 16.22 9.63
N SER A 49 19.63 15.36 8.63
CA SER A 49 18.74 15.50 7.48
C SER A 49 17.99 14.18 7.30
N MET A 50 16.71 14.24 6.94
CA MET A 50 15.86 13.07 6.87
C MET A 50 14.87 13.17 5.71
N ALA A 51 14.62 12.08 4.99
CA ALA A 51 13.65 12.04 3.91
C ALA A 51 13.08 10.62 3.71
N VAL A 52 11.85 10.56 3.21
CA VAL A 52 11.11 9.33 2.89
C VAL A 52 10.38 9.55 1.56
N VAL A 53 10.48 8.63 0.60
CA VAL A 53 9.64 8.65 -0.61
C VAL A 53 8.85 7.36 -0.75
N GLN A 54 7.56 7.50 -1.03
CA GLN A 54 6.65 6.39 -1.24
C GLN A 54 6.70 5.87 -2.68
N ALA A 55 6.85 4.57 -2.82
CA ALA A 55 6.67 3.78 -4.03
C ALA A 55 5.45 2.84 -3.93
N ASN A 56 5.28 2.16 -2.79
CA ASN A 56 4.20 1.21 -2.56
C ASN A 56 2.83 1.90 -2.47
N ASN A 57 1.73 1.16 -2.65
CA ASN A 57 0.38 1.75 -2.58
C ASN A 57 0.09 2.34 -1.20
N LEU A 58 0.52 1.64 -0.15
CA LEU A 58 0.69 2.17 1.20
C LEU A 58 2.18 2.35 1.44
N LEU A 59 2.59 3.42 2.09
CA LEU A 59 3.98 3.59 2.51
C LEU A 59 4.23 2.58 3.63
N GLU A 60 5.08 1.58 3.37
CA GLU A 60 5.40 0.52 4.34
C GLU A 60 6.61 0.92 5.20
N ASP A 61 7.51 1.73 4.64
CA ASP A 61 8.63 2.36 5.34
C ASP A 61 8.17 3.32 6.45
N HIS A 62 8.71 3.12 7.64
CA HIS A 62 8.63 4.05 8.76
C HIS A 62 10.03 4.42 9.26
N SER A 63 10.13 5.58 9.90
CA SER A 63 11.38 5.98 10.53
C SER A 63 11.16 6.95 11.67
N GLN A 64 12.15 7.08 12.54
CA GLN A 64 12.12 8.04 13.63
C GLN A 64 13.51 8.49 14.04
N LEU A 65 13.56 9.70 14.61
CA LEU A 65 14.71 10.23 15.31
C LEU A 65 14.23 10.80 16.64
N GLU A 66 14.83 10.30 17.71
CA GLU A 66 14.59 10.74 19.08
C GLU A 66 15.91 11.26 19.65
N SER A 67 15.94 12.48 20.15
CA SER A 67 17.12 13.11 20.76
C SER A 67 16.71 13.64 22.13
N GLY A 68 17.46 13.29 23.17
CA GLY A 68 17.12 13.66 24.54
C GLY A 68 17.41 12.54 25.55
N PRO A 69 16.63 12.43 26.64
CA PRO A 69 16.75 11.37 27.61
C PRO A 69 16.57 9.98 26.99
N MET A 70 17.50 9.06 27.28
CA MET A 70 17.48 7.67 26.84
C MET A 70 16.97 6.72 27.94
N SER A 71 16.35 7.27 29.00
CA SER A 71 15.88 6.54 30.17
C SER A 71 14.51 7.09 30.57
N SER A 72 13.57 6.22 30.94
CA SER A 72 12.22 6.62 31.36
C SER A 72 12.17 7.24 32.77
N ALA A 73 13.13 6.91 33.64
CA ALA A 73 13.12 7.33 35.05
C ALA A 73 14.08 8.50 35.37
N ALA A 74 15.05 8.78 34.51
CA ALA A 74 16.08 9.80 34.76
C ALA A 74 16.34 10.66 33.52
N ALA A 75 16.70 11.93 33.74
CA ALA A 75 17.16 12.83 32.69
C ALA A 75 18.52 12.42 32.08
N ASN A 76 19.10 11.30 32.50
CA ASN A 76 20.33 10.72 31.96
C ASN A 76 20.16 9.20 31.76
N PRO A 77 20.90 8.59 30.83
CA PRO A 77 21.83 9.26 29.92
C PRO A 77 21.11 9.99 28.78
N GLN A 78 21.75 11.04 28.24
CA GLN A 78 21.26 11.77 27.06
C GLN A 78 21.85 11.13 25.80
N GLY A 79 21.08 11.15 24.70
CA GLY A 79 21.53 10.53 23.46
C GLY A 79 20.70 10.90 22.25
N THR A 80 21.03 10.25 21.14
CA THR A 80 20.25 10.28 19.90
C THR A 80 19.99 8.85 19.47
N PHE A 81 18.71 8.52 19.31
CA PHE A 81 18.20 7.29 18.72
C PHE A 81 17.74 7.58 17.29
N VAL A 82 18.05 6.66 16.38
CA VAL A 82 17.56 6.64 15.00
C VAL A 82 16.99 5.25 14.73
N GLY A 83 15.83 5.19 14.09
CA GLY A 83 15.21 3.96 13.61
C GLY A 83 14.78 4.08 12.16
N ILE A 84 15.13 3.08 11.36
CA ILE A 84 14.61 2.81 10.02
C ILE A 84 13.88 1.47 10.08
N TYR A 85 12.63 1.46 9.66
CA TYR A 85 11.74 0.31 9.72
C TYR A 85 11.15 0.10 8.34
N ASP A 86 11.75 -0.81 7.60
CA ASP A 86 11.34 -1.13 6.23
C ASP A 86 10.29 -2.24 6.33
N GLY A 87 9.06 -1.90 5.97
CA GLY A 87 7.89 -2.75 6.18
C GLY A 87 7.57 -3.57 4.93
N HIS A 88 7.03 -4.77 5.11
CA HIS A 88 6.57 -5.59 4.00
C HIS A 88 5.30 -6.36 4.32
N GLY A 89 4.47 -6.53 3.28
CA GLY A 89 3.16 -7.20 3.39
C GLY A 89 2.08 -6.34 4.05
N GLY A 90 2.43 -5.12 4.46
CA GLY A 90 1.61 -4.12 5.13
C GLY A 90 2.47 -3.23 6.07
N PRO A 91 2.05 -1.99 6.35
CA PRO A 91 2.80 -1.07 7.22
C PRO A 91 2.69 -1.40 8.71
N GLU A 92 1.84 -2.34 9.11
CA GLU A 92 1.47 -2.53 10.52
C GLU A 92 2.64 -2.92 11.43
N ALA A 93 3.55 -3.79 10.97
CA ALA A 93 4.71 -4.19 11.74
C ALA A 93 5.70 -3.01 11.91
N ALA A 94 6.05 -2.33 10.82
CA ALA A 94 6.94 -1.17 10.84
C ALA A 94 6.39 -0.04 11.72
N ARG A 95 5.08 0.25 11.63
CA ARG A 95 4.37 1.19 12.50
C ARG A 95 4.41 0.76 13.97
N PHE A 96 4.17 -0.52 14.25
CA PHE A 96 4.23 -1.04 15.61
C PHE A 96 5.62 -0.85 16.22
N VAL A 97 6.68 -1.20 15.48
CA VAL A 97 8.07 -0.98 15.90
C VAL A 97 8.34 0.51 16.15
N ASN A 98 7.88 1.38 15.26
CA ASN A 98 7.99 2.84 15.39
C ASN A 98 7.31 3.38 16.66
N ASP A 99 6.26 2.72 17.17
CA ASP A 99 5.54 3.16 18.37
C ASP A 99 6.07 2.57 19.69
N HIS A 100 6.81 1.45 19.63
CA HIS A 100 7.14 0.64 20.81
C HIS A 100 8.65 0.49 21.06
N LEU A 101 9.48 0.31 20.04
CA LEU A 101 10.87 -0.11 20.23
C LEU A 101 11.69 0.89 21.05
N PHE A 102 11.57 2.20 20.78
CA PHE A 102 12.26 3.21 21.57
C PHE A 102 11.77 3.27 23.03
N LYS A 103 10.47 3.08 23.26
CA LYS A 103 9.92 2.99 24.63
C LYS A 103 10.49 1.79 25.37
N ASN A 104 10.61 0.65 24.69
CA ASN A 104 11.22 -0.55 25.26
C ASN A 104 12.71 -0.33 25.55
N ILE A 105 13.47 0.31 24.66
CA ILE A 105 14.89 0.66 24.90
C ILE A 105 15.02 1.57 26.12
N THR A 106 14.23 2.64 26.20
CA THR A 106 14.29 3.59 27.33
C THR A 106 13.89 2.95 28.66
N LYS A 107 12.87 2.09 28.66
CA LYS A 107 12.46 1.28 29.80
C LYS A 107 13.59 0.36 30.28
N PHE A 108 14.13 -0.48 29.39
CA PHE A 108 15.18 -1.42 29.77
C PHE A 108 16.49 -0.71 30.13
N THR A 109 16.76 0.47 29.56
CA THR A 109 17.88 1.32 29.98
C THR A 109 17.72 1.78 31.43
N SER A 110 16.52 2.16 31.87
CA SER A 110 16.25 2.49 33.27
C SER A 110 16.42 1.28 34.19
N GLU A 111 15.86 0.13 33.81
CA GLU A 111 15.92 -1.10 34.61
C GLU A 111 17.35 -1.64 34.79
N ASN A 112 18.20 -1.49 33.78
CA ASN A 112 19.58 -1.99 33.78
C ASN A 112 20.61 -0.89 34.11
N GLN A 113 20.16 0.31 34.49
CA GLN A 113 21.01 1.45 34.89
C GLN A 113 22.00 1.93 33.81
N GLY A 114 21.68 1.73 32.54
CA GLY A 114 22.57 2.11 31.43
C GLY A 114 22.15 1.48 30.11
N LEU A 115 22.60 2.09 29.01
CA LEU A 115 22.41 1.55 27.67
C LEU A 115 23.56 0.58 27.34
N SER A 116 23.22 -0.59 26.81
CA SER A 116 24.17 -1.61 26.37
C SER A 116 23.60 -2.41 25.19
N ALA A 117 24.42 -3.23 24.53
CA ALA A 117 23.94 -4.15 23.51
C ALA A 117 22.87 -5.13 24.04
N ASP A 118 23.04 -5.62 25.28
CA ASP A 118 22.05 -6.49 25.94
C ASP A 118 20.70 -5.78 26.15
N VAL A 119 20.71 -4.50 26.56
CA VAL A 119 19.49 -3.70 26.71
C VAL A 119 18.77 -3.52 25.37
N ILE A 120 19.52 -3.26 24.29
CA ILE A 120 18.95 -3.14 22.94
C ILE A 120 18.36 -4.50 22.52
N ASN A 121 19.06 -5.61 22.73
CA ASN A 121 18.56 -6.94 22.41
C ASN A 121 17.27 -7.26 23.19
N LYS A 122 17.23 -7.00 24.50
CA LYS A 122 16.02 -7.15 25.33
C LYS A 122 14.85 -6.33 24.79
N ALA A 123 15.10 -5.12 24.32
CA ALA A 123 14.07 -4.28 23.73
C ALA A 123 13.53 -4.83 22.40
N PHE A 124 14.39 -5.41 21.54
CA PHE A 124 13.96 -6.08 20.32
C PHE A 124 13.09 -7.31 20.64
N VAL A 125 13.54 -8.16 21.57
CA VAL A 125 12.79 -9.35 22.01
C VAL A 125 11.42 -8.95 22.56
N ALA A 126 11.37 -7.96 23.47
CA ALA A 126 10.10 -7.50 24.03
C ALA A 126 9.15 -6.94 22.95
N THR A 127 9.68 -6.16 22.01
CA THR A 127 8.87 -5.58 20.92
C THR A 127 8.31 -6.67 19.99
N GLU A 128 9.11 -7.70 19.69
CA GLU A 128 8.66 -8.87 18.94
C GLU A 128 7.56 -9.64 19.70
N GLU A 129 7.76 -9.92 20.99
CA GLU A 129 6.77 -10.64 21.80
C GLU A 129 5.44 -9.88 21.93
N GLU A 130 5.51 -8.56 22.08
CA GLU A 130 4.36 -7.67 22.09
C GLU A 130 3.61 -7.70 20.74
N PHE A 131 4.35 -7.69 19.62
CA PHE A 131 3.76 -7.81 18.29
C PHE A 131 3.13 -9.19 18.04
N LEU A 132 3.81 -10.28 18.41
CA LEU A 132 3.25 -11.63 18.31
C LEU A 132 2.00 -11.81 19.18
N SER A 133 1.96 -11.17 20.36
CA SER A 133 0.76 -11.10 21.20
C SER A 133 -0.39 -10.36 20.51
N LEU A 134 -0.10 -9.26 19.79
CA LEU A 134 -1.08 -8.56 18.96
C LEU A 134 -1.61 -9.46 17.83
N VAL A 135 -0.71 -10.16 17.11
CA VAL A 135 -1.08 -11.12 16.07
C VAL A 135 -2.02 -12.19 16.63
N LYS A 136 -1.67 -12.77 17.78
CA LYS A 136 -2.49 -13.79 18.45
C LYS A 136 -3.89 -13.28 18.81
N LYS A 137 -3.98 -12.06 19.34
CA LYS A 137 -5.27 -11.41 19.68
C LYS A 137 -6.13 -11.16 18.45
N GLN A 138 -5.52 -10.78 17.33
CA GLN A 138 -6.23 -10.44 16.09
C GLN A 138 -6.45 -11.64 15.15
N TRP A 139 -5.84 -12.79 15.44
CA TRP A 139 -5.77 -13.95 14.53
C TRP A 139 -7.12 -14.37 13.93
N GLN A 140 -8.19 -14.37 14.73
CA GLN A 140 -9.52 -14.80 14.28
C GLN A 140 -10.20 -13.80 13.33
N HIS A 141 -9.88 -12.51 13.42
CA HIS A 141 -10.56 -11.44 12.69
C HIS A 141 -9.70 -10.79 11.60
N LYS A 142 -8.37 -10.83 11.74
CA LYS A 142 -7.40 -10.26 10.81
C LYS A 142 -6.16 -11.18 10.68
N PRO A 143 -6.29 -12.40 10.15
CA PRO A 143 -5.19 -13.37 10.08
C PRO A 143 -4.00 -12.87 9.24
N GLN A 144 -4.21 -11.96 8.29
CA GLN A 144 -3.13 -11.42 7.45
C GLN A 144 -2.08 -10.61 8.24
N ILE A 145 -2.39 -10.17 9.46
CA ILE A 145 -1.37 -9.52 10.31
C ILE A 145 -0.21 -10.47 10.63
N ALA A 146 -0.41 -11.80 10.55
CA ALA A 146 0.68 -12.74 10.75
C ALA A 146 1.71 -12.74 9.60
N SER A 147 1.35 -12.25 8.41
CA SER A 147 2.23 -12.15 7.24
C SER A 147 2.86 -10.78 7.04
N VAL A 148 2.59 -9.80 7.91
CA VAL A 148 3.28 -8.51 7.87
C VAL A 148 4.57 -8.61 8.67
N GLY A 149 5.61 -7.93 8.22
CA GLY A 149 6.89 -7.88 8.91
C GLY A 149 7.61 -6.55 8.65
N SER A 150 8.72 -6.35 9.36
CA SER A 150 9.57 -5.20 9.14
C SER A 150 11.04 -5.53 9.41
N CYS A 151 11.90 -5.14 8.49
CA CYS A 151 13.32 -4.98 8.71
C CYS A 151 13.56 -3.79 9.64
N VAL A 152 14.44 -3.96 10.63
CA VAL A 152 14.65 -2.97 11.69
C VAL A 152 16.13 -2.63 11.80
N LEU A 153 16.46 -1.39 11.49
CA LEU A 153 17.78 -0.81 11.69
C LEU A 153 17.71 0.31 12.74
N VAL A 154 18.48 0.15 13.81
CA VAL A 154 18.58 1.09 14.92
C VAL A 154 20.01 1.60 15.07
N GLY A 155 20.15 2.91 15.24
CA GLY A 155 21.37 3.57 15.68
C GLY A 155 21.16 4.31 16.99
N VAL A 156 22.05 4.12 17.97
CA VAL A 156 22.00 4.88 19.22
C VAL A 156 23.36 5.48 19.55
N ILE A 157 23.41 6.81 19.69
CA ILE A 157 24.58 7.54 20.16
C ILE A 157 24.31 7.96 21.60
N CYS A 158 25.09 7.43 22.54
CA CYS A 158 24.92 7.72 23.96
C CYS A 158 26.29 7.69 24.65
N SER A 159 26.62 8.73 25.43
CA SER A 159 27.88 8.81 26.19
C SER A 159 29.16 8.54 25.36
N GLY A 160 29.19 9.00 24.11
CA GLY A 160 30.33 8.80 23.20
C GLY A 160 30.44 7.40 22.57
N GLN A 161 29.50 6.52 22.87
CA GLN A 161 29.36 5.20 22.28
C GLN A 161 28.29 5.22 21.19
N LEU A 162 28.56 4.54 20.08
CA LEU A 162 27.62 4.23 19.01
C LEU A 162 27.24 2.76 19.09
N TYR A 163 25.94 2.49 19.05
CA TYR A 163 25.35 1.16 18.88
C TYR A 163 24.64 1.12 17.53
N ILE A 164 24.90 0.08 16.73
CA ILE A 164 24.16 -0.20 15.49
C ILE A 164 23.55 -1.59 15.64
N ALA A 165 22.22 -1.68 15.65
CA ALA A 165 21.48 -2.94 15.74
C ALA A 165 20.67 -3.13 14.46
N ASN A 166 20.88 -4.25 13.77
CA ASN A 166 20.21 -4.53 12.50
C ASN A 166 19.55 -5.92 12.50
N ALA A 167 18.28 -5.98 12.10
CA ALA A 167 17.53 -7.21 11.84
C ALA A 167 16.80 -7.04 10.49
N GLY A 168 17.41 -7.52 9.41
CA GLY A 168 16.97 -7.25 8.05
C GLY A 168 18.11 -6.77 7.15
N ASP A 169 17.77 -6.06 6.08
CA ASP A 169 18.64 -5.64 4.99
C ASP A 169 18.67 -4.12 4.74
N SER A 170 18.07 -3.35 5.64
CA SER A 170 18.45 -1.95 5.84
C SER A 170 19.93 -1.85 6.25
N ARG A 171 20.58 -0.71 5.97
CA ARG A 171 22.02 -0.54 6.19
C ARG A 171 22.41 0.81 6.79
N ALA A 172 23.40 0.75 7.69
CA ALA A 172 24.08 1.91 8.25
C ALA A 172 25.53 2.02 7.73
N VAL A 173 25.90 3.20 7.24
CA VAL A 173 27.23 3.51 6.69
C VAL A 173 27.80 4.74 7.37
N LEU A 174 29.07 4.65 7.78
CA LEU A 174 29.84 5.74 8.37
C LEU A 174 30.71 6.41 7.30
N GLY A 175 30.63 7.74 7.21
CA GLY A 175 31.63 8.56 6.54
C GLY A 175 32.78 8.85 7.49
N GLN A 176 33.89 8.13 7.34
CA GLN A 176 35.08 8.27 8.18
C GLN A 176 36.19 9.00 7.43
N ARG A 177 36.79 10.01 8.07
CA ARG A 177 37.95 10.73 7.52
C ARG A 177 39.21 9.89 7.69
N ASP A 178 39.87 9.60 6.58
CA ASP A 178 41.21 9.03 6.57
C ASP A 178 42.23 10.07 7.09
N VAL A 179 43.01 9.71 8.10
CA VAL A 179 43.98 10.63 8.74
C VAL A 179 45.11 11.02 7.77
N ALA A 180 45.53 10.09 6.91
CA ALA A 180 46.65 10.30 6.00
C ALA A 180 46.24 11.04 4.74
N THR A 181 45.15 10.61 4.08
CA THR A 181 44.72 11.20 2.80
C THR A 181 43.77 12.38 2.98
N LYS A 182 43.16 12.53 4.16
CA LYS A 182 42.07 13.48 4.47
C LYS A 182 40.77 13.27 3.68
N GLU A 183 40.72 12.22 2.87
CA GLU A 183 39.51 11.80 2.14
C GLU A 183 38.51 11.15 3.10
N ILE A 184 37.23 11.16 2.72
CA ILE A 184 36.20 10.44 3.48
C ILE A 184 35.98 9.09 2.83
N LYS A 185 36.12 8.02 3.60
CA LYS A 185 35.84 6.64 3.19
C LYS A 185 34.52 6.17 3.77
N ALA A 186 33.83 5.33 3.00
CA ALA A 186 32.65 4.65 3.47
C ALA A 186 33.03 3.42 4.29
N VAL A 187 32.45 3.30 5.48
CA VAL A 187 32.60 2.12 6.35
C VAL A 187 31.22 1.60 6.69
N GLN A 188 30.85 0.44 6.16
CA GLN A 188 29.59 -0.20 6.51
C GLN A 188 29.64 -0.72 7.96
N LEU A 189 28.64 -0.34 8.76
CA LEU A 189 28.57 -0.67 10.18
C LEU A 189 27.60 -1.81 10.49
N SER A 190 26.62 -2.06 9.61
CA SER A 190 25.60 -3.09 9.81
C SER A 190 25.89 -4.34 8.98
N TYR A 191 25.72 -5.51 9.59
CA TYR A 191 25.61 -6.79 8.88
C TYR A 191 24.19 -6.95 8.33
N GLU A 192 24.05 -7.29 7.06
CA GLU A 192 22.75 -7.44 6.37
C GLU A 192 22.30 -8.90 6.37
N HIS A 193 21.00 -9.11 6.55
CA HIS A 193 20.39 -10.43 6.75
C HIS A 193 19.55 -10.84 5.53
N ASN A 194 20.05 -10.61 4.31
CA ASN A 194 19.39 -10.93 3.04
C ASN A 194 19.94 -12.23 2.43
N ALA A 195 19.05 -13.12 1.97
CA ALA A 195 19.41 -14.41 1.37
C ALA A 195 20.18 -14.31 0.04
N SER A 196 20.27 -13.13 -0.58
CA SER A 196 21.19 -12.90 -1.70
C SER A 196 22.66 -13.08 -1.30
N LEU A 197 23.01 -12.82 -0.03
CA LEU A 197 24.36 -13.00 0.51
C LEU A 197 24.63 -14.49 0.80
N GLU A 198 25.76 -15.02 0.33
CA GLU A 198 26.12 -16.42 0.59
C GLU A 198 26.27 -16.73 2.08
N SER A 199 26.87 -15.82 2.86
CA SER A 199 27.05 -16.02 4.30
C SER A 199 25.73 -16.19 5.05
N VAL A 200 24.67 -15.48 4.64
CA VAL A 200 23.32 -15.64 5.19
C VAL A 200 22.71 -16.97 4.75
N ARG A 201 22.97 -17.42 3.52
CA ARG A 201 22.52 -18.75 3.04
C ARG A 201 23.20 -19.88 3.81
N GLU A 202 24.49 -19.75 4.10
CA GLU A 202 25.24 -20.68 4.93
C GLU A 202 24.73 -20.70 6.38
N GLU A 203 24.45 -19.53 6.98
CA GLU A 203 23.83 -19.45 8.32
C GLU A 203 22.48 -20.18 8.34
N LEU A 204 21.61 -19.90 7.37
CA LEU A 204 20.28 -20.54 7.27
C LEU A 204 20.36 -22.06 7.17
N ARG A 205 21.25 -22.59 6.31
CA ARG A 205 21.49 -24.03 6.15
C ARG A 205 22.06 -24.67 7.42
N SER A 206 22.97 -23.98 8.11
CA SER A 206 23.56 -24.46 9.37
C SER A 206 22.54 -24.57 10.50
N LEU A 207 21.61 -23.62 10.59
CA LEU A 207 20.54 -23.62 11.60
C LEU A 207 19.43 -24.64 11.31
N HIS A 208 19.25 -25.00 10.03
CA HIS A 208 18.22 -25.92 9.56
C HIS A 208 18.82 -27.03 8.69
N PRO A 209 19.70 -27.89 9.27
CA PRO A 209 20.43 -28.91 8.50
C PRO A 209 19.48 -29.96 7.87
N ASP A 210 18.30 -30.14 8.45
CA ASP A 210 17.29 -31.11 8.02
C ASP A 210 16.26 -30.52 7.03
N ASP A 211 16.37 -29.23 6.68
CA ASP A 211 15.46 -28.54 5.74
C ASP A 211 16.20 -28.15 4.45
N PRO A 212 16.26 -29.03 3.44
CA PRO A 212 16.94 -28.72 2.18
C PRO A 212 16.27 -27.59 1.39
N GLN A 213 15.04 -27.20 1.76
CA GLN A 213 14.30 -26.11 1.15
C GLN A 213 14.35 -24.81 1.97
N ILE A 214 15.20 -24.73 3.01
CA ILE A 214 15.31 -23.53 3.86
C ILE A 214 15.60 -22.27 3.05
N VAL A 215 16.43 -22.39 2.01
CA VAL A 215 16.75 -21.31 1.08
C VAL A 215 16.76 -21.84 -0.35
N VAL A 216 15.96 -21.22 -1.22
CA VAL A 216 15.76 -21.66 -2.60
C VAL A 216 15.81 -20.46 -3.54
N MET A 217 16.31 -20.69 -4.76
CA MET A 217 16.31 -19.67 -5.81
C MET A 217 14.96 -19.71 -6.55
N LYS A 218 14.24 -18.59 -6.56
CA LYS A 218 12.93 -18.45 -7.21
C LYS A 218 12.90 -17.15 -8.00
N HIS A 219 12.56 -17.22 -9.30
CA HIS A 219 12.60 -16.08 -10.22
C HIS A 219 13.93 -15.31 -10.12
N THR A 220 15.05 -16.03 -10.26
CA THR A 220 16.43 -15.51 -10.20
C THR A 220 16.86 -14.85 -8.88
N VAL A 221 16.04 -14.92 -7.82
CA VAL A 221 16.31 -14.33 -6.51
C VAL A 221 16.31 -15.41 -5.43
N TRP A 222 17.27 -15.38 -4.52
CA TRP A 222 17.30 -16.27 -3.36
C TRP A 222 16.24 -15.87 -2.33
N ARG A 223 15.45 -16.84 -1.88
CA ARG A 223 14.37 -16.64 -0.90
C ARG A 223 14.36 -17.72 0.17
N VAL A 224 14.15 -17.32 1.41
CA VAL A 224 13.88 -18.19 2.55
C VAL A 224 12.53 -18.87 2.33
N LYS A 225 12.53 -20.21 2.30
CA LYS A 225 11.39 -21.09 1.94
C LYS A 225 10.65 -20.68 0.65
N GLY A 226 11.30 -19.95 -0.26
CA GLY A 226 10.68 -19.47 -1.51
C GLY A 226 9.68 -18.33 -1.35
N LEU A 227 9.63 -17.70 -0.17
CA LEU A 227 8.64 -16.67 0.19
C LEU A 227 9.27 -15.28 0.34
N ILE A 228 10.27 -15.14 1.20
CA ILE A 228 10.84 -13.83 1.61
C ILE A 228 12.36 -13.79 1.40
N GLN A 229 12.94 -12.62 1.19
CA GLN A 229 14.40 -12.47 0.98
C GLN A 229 15.19 -12.32 2.28
N VAL A 230 14.59 -11.74 3.32
CA VAL A 230 15.26 -11.54 4.60
C VAL A 230 15.17 -12.76 5.51
N SER A 231 16.22 -12.96 6.31
CA SER A 231 16.32 -14.02 7.32
C SER A 231 15.99 -13.52 8.73
N ARG A 232 15.92 -12.20 8.92
CA ARG A 232 15.57 -11.56 10.19
C ARG A 232 14.63 -10.38 9.99
N SER A 233 13.65 -10.25 10.86
CA SER A 233 12.65 -9.18 10.87
C SER A 233 11.90 -9.18 12.21
N ILE A 234 11.22 -8.08 12.57
CA ILE A 234 10.13 -8.11 13.55
C ILE A 234 8.82 -8.40 12.81
N GLY A 235 7.93 -9.22 13.39
CA GLY A 235 6.72 -9.69 12.71
C GLY A 235 6.95 -11.00 11.95
N ASP A 236 6.38 -11.16 10.75
CA ASP A 236 6.42 -12.41 9.97
C ASP A 236 6.07 -13.65 10.82
N ALA A 237 5.07 -13.51 11.70
CA ALA A 237 4.70 -14.50 12.69
C ALA A 237 4.46 -15.89 12.09
N TYR A 238 3.95 -15.91 10.85
CA TYR A 238 3.71 -17.13 10.06
C TYR A 238 4.98 -17.96 9.74
N LEU A 239 6.18 -17.38 9.82
CA LEU A 239 7.46 -18.09 9.67
C LEU A 239 8.20 -18.29 11.00
N LYS A 240 7.64 -17.80 12.11
CA LYS A 240 8.24 -17.92 13.44
C LYS A 240 7.48 -18.87 14.34
N LYS A 241 6.16 -18.96 14.18
CA LYS A 241 5.29 -19.86 14.96
C LYS A 241 4.39 -20.66 14.02
N ALA A 242 4.48 -21.98 14.08
CA ALA A 242 3.67 -22.88 13.27
C ALA A 242 2.15 -22.66 13.45
N GLU A 243 1.72 -22.16 14.61
CA GLU A 243 0.31 -21.85 14.88
C GLU A 243 -0.27 -20.78 13.94
N PHE A 244 0.57 -19.93 13.34
CA PHE A 244 0.15 -18.92 12.37
C PHE A 244 0.38 -19.34 10.91
N ASN A 245 1.00 -20.49 10.66
CA ASN A 245 1.18 -21.04 9.31
C ASN A 245 0.04 -22.01 8.94
N LYS A 246 -1.20 -21.56 9.08
CA LYS A 246 -2.40 -22.38 8.81
C LYS A 246 -3.60 -21.51 8.45
N ALA A 247 -4.68 -22.12 7.96
CA ALA A 247 -5.93 -21.41 7.75
C ALA A 247 -6.39 -20.74 9.07
N PRO A 248 -6.88 -19.48 9.04
CA PRO A 248 -7.37 -18.74 7.88
C PRO A 248 -6.33 -17.85 7.14
N LEU A 249 -5.01 -17.99 7.39
CA LEU A 249 -4.00 -17.28 6.60
C LEU A 249 -4.05 -17.70 5.12
N LEU A 250 -3.80 -16.74 4.20
CA LEU A 250 -3.86 -17.02 2.77
C LEU A 250 -2.89 -18.13 2.36
N ALA A 251 -3.31 -18.99 1.43
CA ALA A 251 -2.52 -20.12 0.93
C ALA A 251 -1.12 -19.71 0.46
N LYS A 252 -0.98 -18.52 -0.14
CA LYS A 252 0.30 -18.00 -0.65
C LYS A 252 1.39 -17.81 0.42
N PHE A 253 1.00 -17.68 1.69
CA PHE A 253 1.93 -17.54 2.82
C PHE A 253 2.12 -18.86 3.59
N ARG A 254 1.33 -19.89 3.29
CA ARG A 254 1.40 -21.15 4.01
C ARG A 254 2.45 -22.06 3.40
N LEU A 255 3.28 -22.64 4.26
CA LEU A 255 4.23 -23.66 3.88
C LEU A 255 3.50 -24.99 3.71
N PRO A 256 3.88 -25.81 2.70
CA PRO A 256 3.28 -27.14 2.52
C PRO A 256 3.56 -28.07 3.71
N GLU A 257 4.75 -27.94 4.29
CA GLU A 257 5.23 -28.77 5.39
C GLU A 257 5.28 -27.96 6.70
N PRO A 258 4.91 -28.57 7.84
CA PRO A 258 5.03 -27.91 9.14
C PRO A 258 6.50 -27.73 9.53
N PHE A 259 6.76 -26.75 10.38
CA PHE A 259 8.09 -26.50 10.95
C PHE A 259 7.97 -26.39 12.47
N GLU A 260 8.98 -26.91 13.18
CA GLU A 260 9.04 -26.81 14.64
C GLU A 260 9.94 -25.66 15.11
N LYS A 261 11.03 -25.42 14.38
CA LYS A 261 11.99 -24.35 14.67
C LYS A 261 11.60 -23.07 13.92
N PRO A 262 11.66 -21.87 14.54
CA PRO A 262 11.44 -20.61 13.86
C PRO A 262 12.38 -20.46 12.65
N ILE A 263 11.81 -20.16 11.49
CA ILE A 263 12.53 -20.03 10.22
C ILE A 263 13.22 -18.66 10.14
N LEU A 264 12.55 -17.62 10.64
CA LEU A 264 13.09 -16.27 10.77
C LEU A 264 13.39 -15.93 12.24
N LYS A 265 14.31 -15.00 12.44
CA LYS A 265 14.69 -14.45 13.75
C LYS A 265 14.29 -12.98 13.90
N ALA A 266 14.08 -12.51 15.12
CA ALA A 266 13.86 -11.08 15.40
C ALA A 266 15.10 -10.42 16.01
N GLU A 267 16.04 -11.23 16.53
CA GLU A 267 17.22 -10.79 17.23
C GLU A 267 18.19 -10.05 16.28
N PRO A 268 18.57 -8.81 16.60
CA PRO A 268 19.46 -8.03 15.76
C PRO A 268 20.91 -8.49 15.92
N THR A 269 21.71 -8.26 14.89
CA THR A 269 23.16 -8.21 15.03
C THR A 269 23.55 -6.82 15.52
N ILE A 270 24.31 -6.72 16.61
CA ILE A 270 24.66 -5.46 17.26
C ILE A 270 26.16 -5.20 17.15
N LEU A 271 26.52 -4.03 16.62
CA LEU A 271 27.88 -3.47 16.65
C LEU A 271 27.97 -2.40 17.73
N GLU A 272 28.99 -2.51 18.58
CA GLU A 272 29.39 -1.48 19.54
C GLU A 272 30.66 -0.79 19.05
N LYS A 273 30.62 0.53 18.88
CA LYS A 273 31.77 1.32 18.44
C LYS A 273 31.91 2.61 19.26
N LYS A 274 33.10 2.85 19.79
CA LYS A 274 33.46 4.17 20.33
C LYS A 274 33.61 5.16 19.18
N LEU A 275 32.99 6.33 19.31
CA LEU A 275 33.10 7.39 18.31
C LEU A 275 34.42 8.14 18.45
N HIS A 276 35.05 8.42 17.32
CA HIS A 276 36.30 9.16 17.21
C HIS A 276 36.11 10.46 16.41
N PRO A 277 36.99 11.47 16.56
CA PRO A 277 36.92 12.72 15.80
C PRO A 277 36.88 12.57 14.26
N GLU A 278 37.38 11.45 13.75
CA GLU A 278 37.47 11.05 12.36
C GLU A 278 36.11 10.58 11.83
N ASP A 279 35.21 10.14 12.70
CA ASP A 279 33.86 9.72 12.36
C ASP A 279 33.00 10.98 12.09
N GLN A 280 32.76 11.32 10.81
CA GLN A 280 32.18 12.62 10.44
C GLN A 280 30.64 12.62 10.40
N PHE A 281 30.05 11.56 9.86
CA PHE A 281 28.59 11.43 9.72
C PHE A 281 28.18 9.97 9.53
N LEU A 282 26.92 9.68 9.84
CA LEU A 282 26.29 8.37 9.65
C LEU A 282 25.13 8.50 8.66
N ILE A 283 24.97 7.51 7.79
CA ILE A 283 23.86 7.36 6.86
C ILE A 283 23.10 6.09 7.25
N PHE A 284 21.82 6.22 7.59
CA PHE A 284 20.90 5.12 7.82
C PHE A 284 19.87 5.13 6.69
N ALA A 285 19.67 3.99 6.02
CA ALA A 285 18.64 3.91 4.98
C ALA A 285 18.10 2.48 4.80
N SER A 286 16.86 2.41 4.29
CA SER A 286 16.23 1.17 3.82
C SER A 286 16.92 0.65 2.56
N ASP A 287 16.65 -0.61 2.20
CA ASP A 287 17.29 -1.25 1.05
C ASP A 287 16.99 -0.50 -0.27
N GLY A 288 15.84 0.17 -0.37
CA GLY A 288 15.44 1.00 -1.50
C GLY A 288 16.44 2.10 -1.86
N LEU A 289 17.32 2.54 -0.94
CA LEU A 289 18.47 3.38 -1.31
C LEU A 289 19.61 2.54 -1.87
N TRP A 290 19.98 1.48 -1.16
CA TRP A 290 21.18 0.68 -1.39
C TRP A 290 21.10 -0.22 -2.62
N GLU A 291 19.90 -0.49 -3.14
CA GLU A 291 19.69 -1.12 -4.46
C GLU A 291 20.20 -0.25 -5.63
N HIS A 292 20.31 1.07 -5.41
CA HIS A 292 20.60 2.04 -6.46
C HIS A 292 21.89 2.85 -6.23
N VAL A 293 22.33 3.00 -4.97
CA VAL A 293 23.47 3.85 -4.61
C VAL A 293 24.50 3.05 -3.81
N SER A 294 25.76 3.06 -4.25
CA SER A 294 26.84 2.41 -3.50
C SER A 294 27.20 3.17 -2.22
N ASN A 295 27.83 2.48 -1.27
CA ASN A 295 28.28 3.07 0.00
C ASN A 295 29.18 4.31 -0.23
N GLU A 296 30.18 4.18 -1.11
CA GLU A 296 31.11 5.25 -1.47
C GLU A 296 30.37 6.42 -2.12
N THR A 297 29.48 6.14 -3.09
CA THR A 297 28.71 7.20 -3.77
C THR A 297 27.84 7.97 -2.77
N ALA A 298 27.18 7.28 -1.83
CA ALA A 298 26.36 7.92 -0.81
C ALA A 298 27.21 8.82 0.12
N VAL A 299 28.36 8.33 0.56
CA VAL A 299 29.31 9.08 1.40
C VAL A 299 29.86 10.30 0.66
N ASP A 300 30.22 10.15 -0.62
CA ASP A 300 30.70 11.24 -1.46
C ASP A 300 29.63 12.32 -1.66
N ILE A 301 28.37 11.92 -1.87
CA ILE A 301 27.25 12.87 -1.95
C ILE A 301 27.09 13.63 -0.64
N VAL A 302 27.11 12.94 0.50
CA VAL A 302 26.95 13.60 1.81
C VAL A 302 28.13 14.53 2.12
N HIS A 303 29.35 14.11 1.80
CA HIS A 303 30.55 14.90 2.06
C HIS A 303 30.60 16.17 1.20
N ASN A 304 30.23 16.08 -0.07
CA ASN A 304 30.40 17.16 -1.06
C ASN A 304 29.15 18.05 -1.23
N SER A 305 28.09 17.81 -0.47
CA SER A 305 26.83 18.56 -0.58
C SER A 305 26.57 19.42 0.66
N PRO A 306 25.79 20.51 0.53
CA PRO A 306 25.22 21.19 1.69
C PRO A 306 24.43 20.21 2.57
N ARG A 307 24.54 20.37 3.90
CA ARG A 307 23.82 19.52 4.87
C ARG A 307 22.30 19.64 4.72
N ASN A 308 21.83 20.85 4.40
CA ASN A 308 20.41 21.14 4.20
C ASN A 308 19.87 20.35 2.99
N GLY A 309 18.95 19.41 3.27
CA GLY A 309 18.29 18.59 2.25
C GLY A 309 19.15 17.48 1.66
N VAL A 310 20.24 17.08 2.33
CA VAL A 310 21.15 16.04 1.83
C VAL A 310 20.47 14.67 1.73
N ALA A 311 19.57 14.32 2.65
CA ALA A 311 18.81 13.07 2.59
C ALA A 311 17.89 13.03 1.35
N ARG A 312 17.22 14.15 1.04
CA ARG A 312 16.43 14.30 -0.20
C ARG A 312 17.30 14.18 -1.45
N LYS A 313 18.54 14.68 -1.39
CA LYS A 313 19.50 14.54 -2.51
C LYS A 313 19.89 13.08 -2.74
N LEU A 314 20.13 12.31 -1.68
CA LEU A 314 20.39 10.86 -1.77
C LEU A 314 19.20 10.13 -2.42
N ILE A 315 17.98 10.40 -1.96
CA ILE A 315 16.76 9.85 -2.58
C ILE A 315 16.68 10.23 -4.06
N LYS A 316 16.90 11.51 -4.40
CA LYS A 316 16.88 11.95 -5.80
C LYS A 316 17.91 11.19 -6.65
N THR A 317 19.10 10.95 -6.13
CA THR A 317 20.12 10.14 -6.82
C THR A 317 19.63 8.71 -7.07
N ALA A 318 19.09 8.04 -6.04
CA ALA A 318 18.55 6.69 -6.18
C ALA A 318 17.43 6.62 -7.22
N LEU A 319 16.49 7.57 -7.20
CA LEU A 319 15.40 7.65 -8.17
C LEU A 319 15.90 7.93 -9.60
N CYS A 320 16.96 8.72 -9.77
CA CYS A 320 17.60 8.92 -11.06
C CYS A 320 18.23 7.61 -11.58
N GLU A 321 18.92 6.85 -10.73
CA GLU A 321 19.49 5.55 -11.12
C GLU A 321 18.40 4.51 -11.41
N ALA A 322 17.31 4.49 -10.63
CA ALA A 322 16.14 3.67 -10.90
C ALA A 322 15.52 3.98 -12.27
N ALA A 323 15.34 5.27 -12.58
CA ALA A 323 14.83 5.72 -13.87
C ALA A 323 15.77 5.30 -15.03
N LYS A 324 17.09 5.45 -14.86
CA LYS A 324 18.08 5.02 -15.86
C LYS A 324 18.04 3.51 -16.13
N LYS A 325 17.95 2.67 -15.09
CA LYS A 325 17.83 1.21 -15.22
C LYS A 325 16.60 0.78 -16.03
N ARG A 326 15.60 1.66 -16.16
CA ARG A 326 14.36 1.46 -16.90
C ARG A 326 14.25 2.35 -18.15
N GLU A 327 15.36 2.93 -18.58
CA GLU A 327 15.47 3.78 -19.79
C GLU A 327 14.45 4.92 -19.84
N MET A 328 14.10 5.48 -18.67
CA MET A 328 13.10 6.55 -18.56
C MET A 328 13.68 7.81 -17.92
N ARG A 329 13.03 8.96 -18.13
CA ARG A 329 13.44 10.21 -17.48
C ARG A 329 12.98 10.21 -16.02
N TYR A 330 13.81 10.78 -15.14
CA TYR A 330 13.45 11.04 -13.74
C TYR A 330 12.11 11.80 -13.61
N SER A 331 11.86 12.79 -14.48
CA SER A 331 10.61 13.55 -14.50
C SER A 331 9.37 12.71 -14.82
N ASP A 332 9.54 11.62 -15.57
CA ASP A 332 8.44 10.71 -15.90
C ASP A 332 8.20 9.78 -14.72
N LEU A 333 9.26 9.25 -14.10
CA LEU A 333 9.19 8.43 -12.88
C LEU A 333 8.49 9.16 -11.73
N GLN A 334 8.73 10.47 -11.57
CA GLN A 334 8.06 11.29 -10.55
C GLN A 334 6.54 11.43 -10.76
N LYS A 335 6.05 11.28 -11.99
CA LYS A 335 4.61 11.39 -12.33
C LYS A 335 3.87 10.07 -12.20
N ILE A 336 4.58 8.96 -12.03
CA ILE A 336 3.96 7.65 -11.81
C ILE A 336 3.27 7.66 -10.44
N ASP A 337 2.04 7.17 -10.38
CA ASP A 337 1.30 7.05 -9.13
C ASP A 337 1.90 5.98 -8.22
N ARG A 338 1.75 6.17 -6.90
CA ARG A 338 2.07 5.14 -5.89
C ARG A 338 1.41 3.78 -6.21
N GLY A 339 2.04 2.70 -5.79
CA GLY A 339 1.68 1.33 -6.19
C GLY A 339 2.31 0.92 -7.52
N VAL A 340 2.11 1.71 -8.59
CA VAL A 340 2.75 1.44 -9.89
C VAL A 340 4.25 1.73 -9.83
N ARG A 341 4.65 2.77 -9.08
CA ARG A 341 6.05 3.13 -8.82
C ARG A 341 6.91 1.97 -8.29
N ARG A 342 6.30 1.02 -7.57
CA ARG A 342 6.98 -0.14 -6.99
C ARG A 342 7.71 -1.01 -8.03
N HIS A 343 7.30 -0.99 -9.30
CA HIS A 343 8.01 -1.72 -10.38
C HIS A 343 9.38 -1.10 -10.75
N PHE A 344 9.62 0.13 -10.31
CA PHE A 344 10.81 0.92 -10.66
C PHE A 344 11.78 1.07 -9.49
N HIS A 345 11.25 1.31 -8.29
CA HIS A 345 12.01 1.47 -7.05
C HIS A 345 11.14 1.05 -5.85
N ASP A 346 11.75 0.73 -4.72
CA ASP A 346 11.05 0.51 -3.45
C ASP A 346 10.70 1.81 -2.72
N ASP A 347 9.98 1.73 -1.61
CA ASP A 347 9.99 2.82 -0.63
C ASP A 347 11.45 3.14 -0.24
N ILE A 348 11.78 4.43 -0.11
CA ILE A 348 13.15 4.83 0.24
C ILE A 348 13.11 5.77 1.42
N THR A 349 13.75 5.35 2.52
CA THR A 349 13.95 6.15 3.70
C THR A 349 15.42 6.41 3.92
N VAL A 350 15.79 7.65 4.23
CA VAL A 350 17.17 8.07 4.52
C VAL A 350 17.21 9.01 5.72
N ILE A 351 18.07 8.71 6.69
CA ILE A 351 18.49 9.63 7.77
C ILE A 351 20.00 9.80 7.72
N VAL A 352 20.46 11.04 7.66
CA VAL A 352 21.88 11.40 7.77
C VAL A 352 22.10 12.14 9.09
N LEU A 353 22.99 11.62 9.95
CA LEU A 353 23.44 12.28 11.17
C LEU A 353 24.84 12.85 10.99
N PHE A 354 25.03 14.14 11.21
CA PHE A 354 26.34 14.78 11.23
C PHE A 354 26.89 14.81 12.66
N LEU A 355 28.10 14.30 12.84
CA LEU A 355 28.74 14.15 14.15
C LEU A 355 29.63 15.35 14.45
N ASN A 356 29.46 15.93 15.63
CA ASN A 356 30.34 16.96 16.16
C ASN A 356 31.16 16.40 17.32
N SER A 357 32.46 16.18 17.06
CA SER A 357 33.40 15.60 18.02
C SER A 357 33.49 16.39 19.34
N HIS A 358 33.34 17.72 19.30
CA HIS A 358 33.32 18.55 20.51
C HIS A 358 32.07 18.34 21.36
N LEU A 359 30.91 18.10 20.75
CA LEU A 359 29.68 17.80 21.49
C LEU A 359 29.71 16.39 22.09
N ILE A 360 30.26 15.43 21.34
CA ILE A 360 30.39 14.02 21.75
C ILE A 360 31.33 13.90 22.97
N SER A 361 32.49 14.56 22.92
CA SER A 361 33.49 14.53 24.00
C SER A 361 33.04 15.20 25.30
N ARG A 362 32.16 16.20 25.25
CA ARG A 362 31.73 16.96 26.43
C ARG A 362 30.52 16.38 27.16
N CYS A 363 29.88 15.33 26.63
CA CYS A 363 28.67 14.71 27.22
C CYS A 363 27.67 15.75 27.76
N ILE A 364 27.30 16.72 26.91
CA ILE A 364 26.51 17.88 27.35
C ILE A 364 25.15 17.43 27.90
N SER A 365 24.84 17.80 29.15
CA SER A 365 23.61 17.40 29.85
C SER A 365 22.33 18.09 29.38
N ARG A 366 22.43 19.11 28.50
CA ARG A 366 21.30 19.84 27.92
C ARG A 366 21.49 20.04 26.42
N GLY A 367 21.07 19.06 25.61
CA GLY A 367 20.97 19.20 24.16
C GLY A 367 19.52 19.38 23.70
N PRO A 368 19.29 19.50 22.37
CA PRO A 368 17.94 19.65 21.82
C PRO A 368 17.13 18.37 22.05
N ILE A 369 15.94 18.53 22.64
CA ILE A 369 14.92 17.48 22.69
C ILE A 369 14.20 17.47 21.35
N VAL A 370 14.29 16.37 20.62
CA VAL A 370 13.64 16.19 19.31
C VAL A 370 12.96 14.84 19.27
N SER A 371 11.71 14.83 18.85
CA SER A 371 10.99 13.62 18.45
C SER A 371 10.42 13.90 17.07
N ILE A 372 10.87 13.16 16.06
CA ILE A 372 10.37 13.28 14.69
C ILE A 372 10.22 11.89 14.09
N LYS A 373 9.07 11.65 13.47
CA LYS A 373 8.76 10.43 12.74
C LYS A 373 8.63 10.74 11.25
N GLY A 374 9.20 9.87 10.41
CA GLY A 374 9.13 9.99 8.96
C GLY A 374 7.79 9.50 8.44
N GLY A 375 7.20 10.23 7.49
CA GLY A 375 5.94 9.83 6.85
C GLY A 375 4.69 9.94 7.73
N SER A 376 4.81 10.26 9.02
CA SER A 376 3.69 10.44 9.95
C SER A 376 2.96 11.77 9.71
N GLY A 377 2.06 11.74 8.73
CA GLY A 377 1.14 12.83 8.38
C GLY A 377 0.06 12.41 7.38
N VAL A 378 0.12 11.16 6.90
CA VAL A 378 -0.76 10.64 5.83
C VAL A 378 -1.97 9.86 6.38
N GLY A 379 -2.20 9.80 7.71
CA GLY A 379 -3.34 9.00 8.22
C GLY A 379 -3.69 9.05 9.71
N VAL A 380 -3.15 9.97 10.52
CA VAL A 380 -3.30 9.89 11.99
C VAL A 380 -4.66 10.40 12.50
N GLU A 381 -5.43 11.18 11.72
CA GLU A 381 -6.73 11.70 12.17
C GLU A 381 -7.86 10.67 12.22
N LEU A 382 -7.74 9.51 11.55
CA LEU A 382 -8.83 8.52 11.48
C LEU A 382 -8.78 7.45 12.59
N GLU A 383 -7.64 7.20 13.23
CA GLU A 383 -7.49 6.13 14.23
C GLU A 383 -7.68 6.58 15.68
N ALA A 384 -7.48 7.87 16.00
CA ALA A 384 -7.75 8.39 17.34
C ALA A 384 -9.23 8.22 17.74
N VAL A 385 -10.13 8.22 16.75
CA VAL A 385 -11.57 7.97 16.95
C VAL A 385 -11.85 6.47 17.19
N ALA A 386 -11.07 5.57 16.59
CA ALA A 386 -11.23 4.12 16.74
C ALA A 386 -10.69 3.59 18.08
N LEU A 387 -9.59 4.16 18.59
CA LEU A 387 -9.03 3.81 19.90
C LEU A 387 -9.91 4.29 21.06
N LEU A 388 -10.60 5.43 20.91
CA LEU A 388 -11.57 5.89 21.92
C LEU A 388 -12.82 5.00 21.96
N ALA A 389 -13.20 4.37 20.85
CA ALA A 389 -14.34 3.44 20.79
C ALA A 389 -14.06 2.07 21.41
N MET A 390 -12.79 1.72 21.66
CA MET A 390 -12.37 0.41 22.19
C MET A 390 -12.18 0.39 23.72
N ALA A 391 -12.32 1.54 24.39
CA ALA A 391 -12.17 1.67 25.85
C ALA A 391 -13.53 1.77 26.56
N ILE A 392 -14.40 0.77 26.39
CA ILE A 392 -15.55 0.55 27.28
C ILE A 392 -15.50 -0.93 27.72
N PRO A 393 -15.30 -1.23 29.02
CA PRO A 393 -15.43 -2.60 29.49
C PRO A 393 -16.91 -3.00 29.44
N ASN A 394 -17.20 -4.11 28.76
CA ASN A 394 -18.43 -4.84 28.96
C ASN A 394 -18.55 -5.22 30.44
N ASN A 395 -19.63 -4.80 31.11
CA ASN A 395 -20.28 -5.70 32.05
C ASN A 395 -21.71 -5.32 32.46
N GLN A 396 -22.51 -6.38 32.48
CA GLN A 396 -23.57 -6.71 33.44
C GLN A 396 -24.93 -6.01 33.36
N VAL A 397 -25.92 -6.87 33.06
CA VAL A 397 -27.33 -6.76 33.40
C VAL A 397 -27.50 -6.45 34.89
N LEU A 398 -28.06 -5.28 35.22
CA LEU A 398 -28.80 -5.07 36.46
C LEU A 398 -30.02 -4.18 36.20
N SER A 399 -31.14 -4.68 36.73
CA SER A 399 -32.47 -4.07 36.81
C SER A 399 -32.51 -2.81 37.68
N GLY A 400 -33.38 -1.87 37.33
CA GLY A 400 -33.89 -0.84 38.24
C GLY A 400 -33.45 0.57 37.87
N GLY A 401 -34.42 1.44 37.61
CA GLY A 401 -34.18 2.82 37.23
C GLY A 401 -33.60 3.67 38.35
N LEU A 402 -32.73 4.61 37.99
CA LEU A 402 -32.84 6.02 38.33
C LEU A 402 -31.82 6.79 37.47
N SER A 403 -32.25 7.94 36.98
CA SER A 403 -31.46 8.86 36.16
C SER A 403 -30.33 9.49 36.97
N ALA A 404 -29.10 9.46 36.43
CA ALA A 404 -28.01 10.35 36.83
C ALA A 404 -27.26 10.83 35.58
N ARG A 405 -27.32 12.15 35.35
CA ARG A 405 -26.58 12.89 34.32
C ARG A 405 -25.08 12.91 34.67
N LEU A 406 -24.23 12.72 33.66
CA LEU A 406 -22.84 13.17 33.67
C LEU A 406 -22.66 14.13 32.49
N GLU A 407 -22.42 15.41 32.79
CA GLU A 407 -22.04 16.45 31.84
C GLU A 407 -20.56 16.30 31.46
N LEU A 408 -20.27 16.36 30.16
CA LEU A 408 -18.92 16.55 29.62
C LEU A 408 -18.93 17.85 28.82
N SER A 409 -18.43 18.92 29.45
CA SER A 409 -18.25 20.24 28.84
C SER A 409 -16.93 20.27 28.08
N ILE A 410 -17.00 20.29 26.74
CA ILE A 410 -15.85 20.62 25.88
C ILE A 410 -16.00 22.08 25.48
N PHE A 411 -15.09 22.92 25.99
CA PHE A 411 -14.95 24.31 25.57
C PHE A 411 -14.35 24.37 24.16
N SER A 412 -15.13 24.87 23.20
CA SER A 412 -14.60 25.44 21.96
C SER A 412 -14.72 26.96 22.05
N ALA A 413 -13.58 27.64 22.12
CA ALA A 413 -13.50 29.09 21.98
C ALA A 413 -13.54 29.44 20.49
N THR A 414 -14.63 30.06 20.03
CA THR A 414 -14.63 30.83 18.79
C THR A 414 -15.37 32.16 18.97
N THR A 415 -14.75 33.20 18.43
CA THR A 415 -15.08 34.61 18.64
C THR A 415 -16.15 35.09 17.66
N LYS A 416 -17.22 35.68 18.23
CA LYS A 416 -18.14 36.72 17.70
C LYS A 416 -19.13 36.42 16.54
N HIS A 417 -20.40 36.70 16.90
CA HIS A 417 -21.57 37.14 16.12
C HIS A 417 -22.36 36.12 15.27
N ASN A 418 -23.36 35.45 15.86
CA ASN A 418 -24.78 35.86 15.87
C ASN A 418 -25.67 34.71 16.37
N ALA A 419 -26.75 35.08 17.06
CA ALA A 419 -27.59 34.22 17.90
C ALA A 419 -28.31 33.07 17.17
N ILE A 420 -28.38 31.90 17.82
CA ILE A 420 -29.23 30.77 17.42
C ILE A 420 -30.33 30.57 18.47
N LYS A 421 -31.60 30.65 18.04
CA LYS A 421 -32.80 30.27 18.81
C LYS A 421 -32.99 28.75 18.73
N PHE A 422 -33.30 28.12 19.86
CA PHE A 422 -33.79 26.74 19.92
C PHE A 422 -35.31 26.69 19.75
N SER A 423 -35.81 25.74 18.94
CA SER A 423 -37.20 25.29 18.98
C SER A 423 -37.20 23.77 19.09
N THR A 424 -37.80 23.28 20.17
CA THR A 424 -38.07 21.86 20.40
C THR A 424 -39.50 21.58 19.95
N THR A 425 -39.69 20.55 19.12
CA THR A 425 -41.03 19.99 18.86
C THR A 425 -40.95 18.48 18.88
N TYR A 426 -41.66 17.90 19.85
CA TYR A 426 -42.01 16.48 19.92
C TYR A 426 -43.17 16.20 18.98
N PHE A 427 -43.22 15.04 18.30
CA PHE A 427 -44.51 14.40 17.98
C PHE A 427 -44.46 12.87 17.97
N GLN A 428 -45.44 12.35 18.71
CA GLN A 428 -45.99 11.01 18.97
C GLN A 428 -46.06 9.96 17.85
N LEU A 429 -45.96 8.69 18.27
CA LEU A 429 -46.32 7.47 17.54
C LEU A 429 -47.84 7.34 17.31
N GLY A 430 -48.20 6.80 16.14
CA GLY A 430 -49.52 6.23 15.84
C GLY A 430 -49.39 4.80 15.27
N HIS A 431 -50.19 3.89 15.83
CA HIS A 431 -50.28 2.46 15.50
C HIS A 431 -51.38 2.14 14.47
N SER A 432 -51.38 0.89 14.00
CA SER A 432 -52.45 0.10 13.32
C SER A 432 -52.35 0.07 11.77
N LEU A 433 -52.54 -1.04 11.04
CA LEU A 433 -53.38 -2.24 11.23
C LEU A 433 -52.87 -3.40 10.33
N GLN A 434 -53.05 -4.66 10.77
CA GLN A 434 -52.83 -5.91 10.01
C GLN A 434 -53.94 -6.19 8.98
N LEU A 435 -53.60 -6.89 7.88
CA LEU A 435 -54.51 -7.75 7.12
C LEU A 435 -53.73 -8.90 6.44
N GLN A 436 -54.03 -10.14 6.84
CA GLN A 436 -53.64 -11.41 6.20
C GLN A 436 -54.82 -11.98 5.41
N LEU A 437 -54.58 -12.78 4.35
CA LEU A 437 -55.40 -13.90 3.85
C LEU A 437 -54.67 -14.62 2.66
N PRO A 438 -55.00 -15.88 2.24
CA PRO A 438 -54.23 -17.11 2.48
C PRO A 438 -53.74 -17.86 1.19
N PRO A 439 -53.11 -19.07 1.25
CA PRO A 439 -52.48 -19.72 0.09
C PRO A 439 -53.38 -20.77 -0.60
N VAL A 440 -53.24 -20.93 -1.92
CA VAL A 440 -53.89 -21.98 -2.73
C VAL A 440 -52.86 -23.02 -3.17
N LYS A 441 -53.14 -24.29 -2.89
CA LYS A 441 -52.42 -25.49 -3.38
C LYS A 441 -53.20 -26.13 -4.52
N THR A 442 -52.53 -26.54 -5.59
CA THR A 442 -53.01 -27.62 -6.47
C THR A 442 -51.86 -28.53 -6.92
N LYS A 443 -52.07 -29.84 -6.74
CA LYS A 443 -51.25 -30.95 -7.24
C LYS A 443 -51.92 -31.49 -8.51
N THR A 444 -51.14 -31.76 -9.56
CA THR A 444 -51.54 -32.76 -10.57
C THR A 444 -50.31 -33.54 -11.05
N ARG A 445 -50.46 -34.86 -11.14
CA ARG A 445 -49.45 -35.87 -11.51
C ARG A 445 -49.88 -36.51 -12.83
N LEU A 446 -49.01 -36.57 -13.84
CA LEU A 446 -49.19 -37.44 -15.02
C LEU A 446 -47.86 -38.09 -15.43
N ARG A 447 -47.98 -39.34 -15.88
CA ARG A 447 -46.93 -40.35 -16.14
C ARG A 447 -46.15 -40.06 -17.43
N GLY A 448 -44.90 -40.53 -17.47
CA GLY A 448 -43.92 -40.21 -18.51
C GLY A 448 -44.00 -41.01 -19.81
N VAL A 449 -43.19 -40.53 -20.77
CA VAL A 449 -42.61 -41.27 -21.90
C VAL A 449 -41.19 -40.70 -22.10
N SER A 450 -40.21 -41.59 -22.21
CA SER A 450 -38.79 -41.29 -22.42
C SER A 450 -38.49 -41.14 -23.91
N LEU A 451 -37.87 -40.02 -24.31
CA LEU A 451 -37.18 -39.85 -25.60
C LEU A 451 -35.91 -39.03 -25.36
N ASN A 452 -34.76 -39.64 -25.61
CA ASN A 452 -33.43 -39.02 -25.56
C ASN A 452 -33.23 -38.11 -26.78
N VAL A 453 -32.98 -36.82 -26.55
CA VAL A 453 -32.48 -35.85 -27.54
C VAL A 453 -31.40 -34.99 -26.85
N PRO A 454 -30.29 -34.61 -27.52
CA PRO A 454 -29.16 -33.92 -26.89
C PRO A 454 -29.60 -32.54 -26.38
N ARG A 455 -29.31 -32.25 -25.11
CA ARG A 455 -29.71 -31.00 -24.45
C ARG A 455 -28.78 -29.87 -24.88
N ALA A 456 -29.11 -29.21 -25.99
CA ALA A 456 -28.74 -27.82 -26.19
C ALA A 456 -29.44 -27.01 -25.09
N MET A 457 -28.67 -26.33 -24.24
CA MET A 457 -29.18 -25.40 -23.23
C MET A 457 -29.71 -24.15 -23.95
N ALA A 458 -30.97 -24.19 -24.39
CA ALA A 458 -31.73 -22.99 -24.65
C ALA A 458 -32.03 -22.32 -23.30
N ILE A 459 -31.28 -21.27 -22.99
CA ILE A 459 -31.60 -20.36 -21.88
C ILE A 459 -32.79 -19.51 -22.35
N PHE A 460 -33.97 -19.80 -21.82
CA PHE A 460 -35.11 -18.90 -21.96
C PHE A 460 -34.77 -17.58 -21.25
N GLY A 461 -34.58 -16.51 -22.03
CA GLY A 461 -34.28 -15.17 -21.54
C GLY A 461 -35.49 -14.58 -20.81
N VAL A 462 -35.48 -14.67 -19.48
CA VAL A 462 -36.23 -13.75 -18.62
C VAL A 462 -35.35 -12.51 -18.49
N GLN A 463 -35.80 -11.38 -19.04
CA GLN A 463 -35.09 -10.11 -18.89
C GLN A 463 -35.12 -9.72 -17.40
N GLU A 464 -33.96 -9.74 -16.75
CA GLU A 464 -33.80 -9.35 -15.34
C GLU A 464 -34.30 -7.91 -15.15
N VAL A 465 -35.27 -7.71 -14.26
CA VAL A 465 -35.75 -6.38 -13.89
C VAL A 465 -34.70 -5.75 -12.98
N LEU A 466 -34.03 -4.72 -13.47
CA LEU A 466 -32.94 -4.06 -12.74
C LEU A 466 -33.49 -3.26 -11.54
N PRO A 467 -32.96 -3.44 -10.32
CA PRO A 467 -33.38 -2.65 -9.17
C PRO A 467 -33.03 -1.17 -9.36
N PRO A 468 -33.83 -0.25 -8.77
CA PRO A 468 -33.53 1.18 -8.81
C PRO A 468 -32.32 1.52 -7.92
N PRO A 469 -31.49 2.52 -8.29
CA PRO A 469 -30.37 2.98 -7.45
C PRO A 469 -30.81 3.46 -6.06
N LEU A 470 -30.08 3.03 -5.04
CA LEU A 470 -30.24 3.48 -3.66
C LEU A 470 -29.57 4.83 -3.44
N THR A 471 -30.28 5.69 -2.72
CA THR A 471 -29.91 7.09 -2.46
C THR A 471 -29.65 7.35 -0.98
N SER A 472 -29.33 8.60 -0.60
CA SER A 472 -29.15 9.00 0.81
C SER A 472 -30.36 8.73 1.71
N THR A 473 -31.57 8.62 1.14
CA THR A 473 -32.81 8.33 1.88
C THR A 473 -33.13 6.84 1.98
N SER A 474 -32.38 5.99 1.29
CA SER A 474 -32.60 4.53 1.27
C SER A 474 -32.08 3.88 2.54
N SER A 475 -32.80 2.88 3.06
CA SER A 475 -32.33 2.06 4.19
C SER A 475 -31.29 1.03 3.75
N PRO A 476 -30.34 0.63 4.61
CA PRO A 476 -29.34 -0.40 4.29
C PRO A 476 -30.01 -1.78 4.10
N PRO A 477 -29.49 -2.63 3.20
CA PRO A 477 -29.83 -4.04 3.19
C PRO A 477 -29.32 -4.74 4.46
N SER A 478 -29.90 -5.89 4.79
CA SER A 478 -29.42 -6.71 5.92
C SER A 478 -28.09 -7.37 5.55
N LEU A 479 -27.00 -6.89 6.14
CA LEU A 479 -25.66 -7.41 5.85
C LEU A 479 -25.46 -8.78 6.49
N PHE A 480 -24.75 -9.63 5.75
CA PHE A 480 -24.33 -10.98 6.15
C PHE A 480 -25.49 -11.90 6.52
N ASP A 481 -26.64 -11.70 5.86
CA ASP A 481 -27.83 -12.54 5.99
C ASP A 481 -27.79 -13.82 5.12
N GLY A 482 -26.64 -14.10 4.51
CA GLY A 482 -26.44 -15.22 3.59
C GLY A 482 -26.68 -14.88 2.13
N THR A 483 -27.19 -13.69 1.82
CA THR A 483 -27.37 -13.22 0.44
C THR A 483 -26.06 -12.68 -0.12
N THR A 484 -25.69 -13.09 -1.33
CA THR A 484 -24.53 -12.52 -2.02
C THR A 484 -24.95 -11.27 -2.76
N ARG A 485 -24.32 -10.13 -2.48
CA ARG A 485 -24.71 -8.84 -3.05
C ARG A 485 -23.54 -8.18 -3.76
N LEU A 486 -23.77 -7.75 -4.99
CA LEU A 486 -22.84 -6.93 -5.75
C LEU A 486 -23.32 -5.48 -5.75
N TYR A 487 -22.65 -4.65 -4.96
CA TYR A 487 -22.89 -3.22 -4.91
C TYR A 487 -22.25 -2.55 -6.12
N ILE A 488 -23.07 -1.92 -6.95
CA ILE A 488 -22.64 -1.35 -8.24
C ILE A 488 -23.09 0.09 -8.40
N SER A 489 -22.63 0.73 -9.47
CA SER A 489 -23.36 1.83 -10.10
C SER A 489 -23.45 1.50 -11.58
N TYR A 490 -24.64 1.58 -12.16
CA TYR A 490 -24.86 1.25 -13.58
C TYR A 490 -24.00 2.09 -14.54
N ARG A 491 -23.58 3.29 -14.10
CA ARG A 491 -22.74 4.19 -14.90
C ARG A 491 -21.23 3.95 -14.72
N CYS A 492 -20.81 3.15 -13.72
CA CYS A 492 -19.40 2.95 -13.40
C CYS A 492 -18.75 1.87 -14.29
N PRO A 493 -17.71 2.18 -15.08
CA PRO A 493 -17.06 1.20 -15.95
C PRO A 493 -16.39 0.05 -15.17
N TYR A 494 -15.86 0.36 -13.98
CA TYR A 494 -15.27 -0.65 -13.10
C TYR A 494 -16.33 -1.62 -12.56
N ALA A 495 -17.53 -1.13 -12.23
CA ALA A 495 -18.62 -1.97 -11.76
C ALA A 495 -19.21 -2.82 -12.89
N GLN A 496 -19.24 -2.28 -14.10
CA GLN A 496 -19.70 -2.99 -15.29
C GLN A 496 -18.86 -4.25 -15.57
N ARG A 497 -17.52 -4.24 -15.34
CA ARG A 497 -16.68 -5.45 -15.45
C ARG A 497 -17.25 -6.63 -14.65
N VAL A 498 -17.58 -6.35 -13.39
CA VAL A 498 -18.06 -7.36 -12.44
C VAL A 498 -19.47 -7.80 -12.79
N TRP A 499 -20.31 -6.88 -13.27
CA TRP A 499 -21.65 -7.19 -13.75
C TRP A 499 -21.63 -8.08 -15.01
N ILE A 500 -20.76 -7.79 -15.99
CA ILE A 500 -20.58 -8.65 -17.18
C ILE A 500 -20.15 -10.05 -16.73
N THR A 501 -19.18 -10.15 -15.81
CA THR A 501 -18.70 -11.44 -15.29
C THR A 501 -19.82 -12.24 -14.65
N ARG A 502 -20.63 -11.62 -13.78
CA ARG A 502 -21.82 -12.22 -13.17
C ARG A 502 -22.77 -12.78 -14.23
N ASN A 503 -23.08 -11.98 -15.25
CA ASN A 503 -24.05 -12.36 -16.28
C ASN A 503 -23.53 -13.49 -17.17
N CYS A 504 -22.25 -13.42 -17.58
CA CYS A 504 -21.62 -14.45 -18.42
C CYS A 504 -21.46 -15.79 -17.68
N LYS A 505 -21.36 -15.78 -16.35
CA LYS A 505 -21.36 -17.00 -15.53
C LYS A 505 -22.76 -17.53 -15.20
N GLY A 506 -23.83 -16.83 -15.57
CA GLY A 506 -25.20 -17.24 -15.26
C GLY A 506 -25.56 -17.08 -13.77
N LEU A 507 -24.99 -16.08 -13.10
CA LEU A 507 -25.11 -15.89 -11.64
C LEU A 507 -26.20 -14.90 -11.24
N GLN A 508 -27.17 -14.64 -12.12
CA GLN A 508 -28.22 -13.65 -11.89
C GLN A 508 -29.05 -13.95 -10.63
N ASP A 509 -29.41 -15.22 -10.44
CA ASP A 509 -30.18 -15.68 -9.29
C ASP A 509 -29.33 -15.89 -8.02
N LYS A 510 -27.99 -15.84 -8.15
CA LYS A 510 -27.05 -16.11 -7.04
C LYS A 510 -26.43 -14.85 -6.46
N ILE A 511 -26.28 -13.80 -7.27
CA ILE A 511 -25.66 -12.53 -6.87
C ILE A 511 -26.68 -11.43 -7.10
N GLU A 512 -27.19 -10.80 -6.04
CA GLU A 512 -28.13 -9.69 -6.18
C GLU A 512 -27.41 -8.39 -6.51
N LEU A 513 -27.96 -7.57 -7.41
CA LEU A 513 -27.41 -6.24 -7.69
C LEU A 513 -27.95 -5.24 -6.68
N VAL A 514 -27.05 -4.48 -6.05
CA VAL A 514 -27.39 -3.35 -5.18
C VAL A 514 -26.83 -2.07 -5.80
N PRO A 515 -27.58 -1.41 -6.69
CA PRO A 515 -27.13 -0.19 -7.33
C PRO A 515 -27.12 0.97 -6.34
N ILE A 516 -26.02 1.72 -6.33
CA ILE A 516 -25.79 2.89 -5.50
C ILE A 516 -25.73 4.13 -6.40
N ASP A 517 -26.51 5.15 -6.06
CA ASP A 517 -26.35 6.47 -6.68
C ASP A 517 -25.04 7.10 -6.18
N LEU A 518 -24.12 7.41 -7.11
CA LEU A 518 -22.83 8.00 -6.75
C LEU A 518 -22.90 9.51 -6.54
N GLN A 519 -23.96 10.19 -7.01
CA GLN A 519 -24.20 11.62 -6.79
C GLN A 519 -24.97 11.87 -5.50
N ASP A 520 -25.83 10.93 -5.09
CA ASP A 520 -26.63 11.00 -3.87
C ASP A 520 -26.45 9.73 -3.01
N ARG A 521 -25.23 9.54 -2.49
CA ARG A 521 -24.84 8.25 -1.89
C ARG A 521 -25.38 8.07 -0.47
N PRO A 522 -25.94 6.90 -0.11
CA PRO A 522 -26.24 6.55 1.27
C PRO A 522 -25.00 6.49 2.16
N SER A 523 -25.06 7.14 3.33
CA SER A 523 -23.95 7.17 4.30
C SER A 523 -23.62 5.78 4.84
N TRP A 524 -24.65 4.95 5.05
CA TRP A 524 -24.51 3.57 5.51
C TRP A 524 -23.65 2.70 4.58
N TYR A 525 -23.57 3.03 3.29
CA TYR A 525 -22.72 2.25 2.39
C TYR A 525 -21.25 2.34 2.80
N LYS A 526 -20.78 3.53 3.14
CA LYS A 526 -19.42 3.74 3.66
C LYS A 526 -19.27 3.18 5.07
N GLU A 527 -20.25 3.44 5.93
CA GLU A 527 -20.15 3.14 7.36
C GLU A 527 -20.28 1.65 7.66
N GLN A 528 -21.09 0.92 6.88
CA GLN A 528 -21.53 -0.43 7.21
C GLN A 528 -21.12 -1.47 6.16
N VAL A 529 -21.04 -1.10 4.86
CA VAL A 529 -20.79 -2.07 3.78
C VAL A 529 -19.34 -2.08 3.34
N TYR A 530 -18.85 -0.95 2.80
CA TYR A 530 -17.52 -0.88 2.22
C TYR A 530 -16.82 0.44 2.58
N PRO A 531 -15.94 0.46 3.60
CA PRO A 531 -15.29 1.67 4.13
C PRO A 531 -14.55 2.51 3.11
N SER A 532 -13.99 1.90 2.07
CA SER A 532 -13.32 2.63 0.98
C SER A 532 -14.28 3.52 0.19
N ASN A 533 -15.60 3.35 0.36
CA ASN A 533 -16.64 4.13 -0.27
C ASN A 533 -16.45 4.19 -1.80
N LYS A 534 -16.27 3.03 -2.43
CA LYS A 534 -16.13 2.86 -3.88
C LYS A 534 -17.08 1.76 -4.36
N VAL A 535 -17.41 1.75 -5.64
CA VAL A 535 -18.07 0.63 -6.34
C VAL A 535 -17.16 0.18 -7.48
N PRO A 536 -17.11 -1.11 -7.82
CA PRO A 536 -17.89 -2.22 -7.26
C PRO A 536 -17.38 -2.68 -5.89
N SER A 537 -18.28 -3.28 -5.10
CA SER A 537 -17.93 -4.15 -3.99
C SER A 537 -18.85 -5.38 -3.95
N LEU A 538 -18.34 -6.53 -3.51
CA LEU A 538 -19.06 -7.79 -3.45
C LEU A 538 -19.11 -8.28 -2.00
N GLU A 539 -20.31 -8.41 -1.46
CA GLU A 539 -20.62 -9.11 -0.22
C GLU A 539 -20.76 -10.60 -0.51
N HIS A 540 -19.89 -11.43 0.05
CA HIS A 540 -19.93 -12.89 -0.06
C HIS A 540 -19.20 -13.53 1.12
N ASN A 541 -19.77 -14.59 1.71
CA ASN A 541 -19.18 -15.33 2.83
C ASN A 541 -18.78 -14.45 4.03
N ASN A 542 -19.68 -13.56 4.45
CA ASN A 542 -19.47 -12.64 5.57
C ASN A 542 -18.30 -11.66 5.40
N GLU A 543 -17.86 -11.45 4.16
CA GLU A 543 -16.83 -10.48 3.79
C GLU A 543 -17.34 -9.58 2.66
N VAL A 544 -16.88 -8.32 2.65
CA VAL A 544 -17.08 -7.40 1.54
C VAL A 544 -15.74 -7.12 0.88
N ARG A 545 -15.62 -7.43 -0.41
CA ARG A 545 -14.39 -7.21 -1.21
C ARG A 545 -14.62 -6.13 -2.24
N GLY A 546 -13.59 -5.34 -2.55
CA GLY A 546 -13.63 -4.37 -3.65
C GLY A 546 -12.56 -4.66 -4.70
N GLU A 547 -12.31 -3.67 -5.54
CA GLU A 547 -11.38 -3.71 -6.69
C GLU A 547 -11.86 -4.58 -7.86
N SER A 548 -12.22 -3.93 -8.97
CA SER A 548 -12.94 -4.61 -10.07
C SER A 548 -12.19 -5.80 -10.69
N LEU A 549 -10.86 -5.74 -10.81
CA LEU A 549 -10.07 -6.82 -11.41
C LEU A 549 -9.95 -8.03 -10.47
N ASP A 550 -9.88 -7.78 -9.17
CA ASP A 550 -9.86 -8.84 -8.17
C ASP A 550 -11.24 -9.50 -8.08
N LEU A 551 -12.31 -8.71 -8.16
CA LEU A 551 -13.68 -9.22 -8.13
C LEU A 551 -14.01 -10.11 -9.34
N ILE A 552 -13.60 -9.76 -10.56
CA ILE A 552 -13.85 -10.63 -11.72
C ILE A 552 -13.12 -11.97 -11.61
N LYS A 553 -11.87 -11.98 -11.11
CA LYS A 553 -11.11 -13.21 -10.83
C LYS A 553 -11.74 -14.01 -9.70
N TYR A 554 -12.16 -13.32 -8.64
CA TYR A 554 -12.80 -13.92 -7.48
C TYR A 554 -14.09 -14.63 -7.87
N ILE A 555 -14.97 -13.95 -8.62
CA ILE A 555 -16.22 -14.52 -9.11
C ILE A 555 -15.96 -15.71 -10.04
N ASP A 556 -14.96 -15.60 -10.93
CA ASP A 556 -14.61 -16.70 -11.83
C ASP A 556 -14.16 -17.97 -11.09
N THR A 557 -13.43 -17.81 -9.99
CA THR A 557 -12.85 -18.90 -9.22
C THR A 557 -13.81 -19.50 -8.18
N HIS A 558 -14.71 -18.70 -7.59
CA HIS A 558 -15.50 -19.10 -6.42
C HIS A 558 -16.97 -19.39 -6.71
N PHE A 559 -17.45 -19.10 -7.92
CA PHE A 559 -18.81 -19.39 -8.33
C PHE A 559 -18.81 -20.34 -9.53
N GLU A 560 -19.78 -21.24 -9.55
CA GLU A 560 -20.03 -22.13 -10.69
C GLU A 560 -20.34 -21.34 -11.98
N GLY A 561 -20.13 -21.98 -13.12
CA GLY A 561 -20.37 -21.40 -14.44
C GLY A 561 -19.18 -21.63 -15.38
N PRO A 562 -19.26 -21.16 -16.64
CA PRO A 562 -18.14 -21.21 -17.57
C PRO A 562 -16.90 -20.53 -16.96
N SER A 563 -15.72 -21.15 -17.15
CA SER A 563 -14.44 -20.55 -16.80
C SER A 563 -14.11 -19.44 -17.78
N LEU A 564 -13.84 -18.24 -17.29
CA LEU A 564 -13.50 -17.08 -18.11
C LEU A 564 -12.02 -16.72 -18.04
N PHE A 565 -11.24 -17.44 -17.24
CA PHE A 565 -9.80 -17.29 -17.14
C PHE A 565 -9.06 -18.62 -17.40
N PRO A 566 -7.89 -18.60 -18.05
CA PRO A 566 -7.06 -19.80 -18.21
C PRO A 566 -6.50 -20.31 -16.87
N SER A 567 -6.41 -21.63 -16.72
CA SER A 567 -5.87 -22.27 -15.51
C SER A 567 -4.36 -22.04 -15.34
N ASP A 568 -3.61 -22.18 -16.43
CA ASP A 568 -2.15 -22.22 -16.49
C ASP A 568 -1.63 -22.03 -17.93
N GLY A 569 -0.30 -21.92 -18.07
CA GLY A 569 0.39 -21.84 -19.36
C GLY A 569 0.48 -20.43 -19.98
N PRO A 570 0.98 -20.33 -21.23
CA PRO A 570 1.31 -19.05 -21.87
C PRO A 570 0.12 -18.09 -22.04
N ALA A 571 -1.10 -18.64 -22.20
CA ALA A 571 -2.32 -17.85 -22.29
C ALA A 571 -2.64 -17.13 -20.97
N LYS A 572 -2.35 -17.77 -19.83
CA LYS A 572 -2.51 -17.15 -18.51
C LYS A 572 -1.50 -16.03 -18.29
N GLU A 573 -0.24 -16.27 -18.60
CA GLU A 573 0.82 -15.25 -18.47
C GLU A 573 0.50 -14.01 -19.31
N PHE A 574 0.05 -14.22 -20.55
CA PHE A 574 -0.38 -13.13 -21.41
C PHE A 574 -1.64 -12.43 -20.89
N ALA A 575 -2.60 -13.17 -20.36
CA ALA A 575 -3.79 -12.60 -19.75
C ALA A 575 -3.42 -11.73 -18.54
N GLU A 576 -2.47 -12.16 -17.70
CA GLU A 576 -1.98 -11.39 -16.56
C GLU A 576 -1.23 -10.12 -16.99
N GLU A 577 -0.40 -10.21 -18.04
CA GLU A 577 0.25 -9.06 -18.68
C GLU A 577 -0.80 -8.03 -19.14
N LEU A 578 -1.80 -8.45 -19.91
CA LEU A 578 -2.85 -7.56 -20.41
C LEU A 578 -3.67 -6.96 -19.27
N LEU A 579 -4.07 -7.74 -18.26
CA LEU A 579 -4.77 -7.21 -17.10
C LEU A 579 -3.95 -6.13 -16.37
N SER A 580 -2.63 -6.31 -16.27
CA SER A 580 -1.73 -5.30 -15.68
C SER A 580 -1.64 -4.03 -16.51
N TYR A 581 -1.78 -4.12 -17.84
CA TYR A 581 -1.76 -2.98 -18.77
C TYR A 581 -3.05 -2.14 -18.76
N THR A 582 -4.15 -2.64 -18.18
CA THR A 582 -5.47 -1.96 -18.25
C THR A 582 -5.47 -0.52 -17.71
N ASP A 583 -4.72 -0.22 -16.64
CA ASP A 583 -4.60 1.14 -16.09
C ASP A 583 -3.81 2.06 -17.02
N THR A 584 -2.71 1.56 -17.59
CA THR A 584 -1.91 2.28 -18.59
C THR A 584 -2.76 2.61 -19.81
N PHE A 585 -3.50 1.63 -20.35
CA PHE A 585 -4.43 1.85 -21.46
C PHE A 585 -5.46 2.94 -21.13
N TYR A 586 -6.13 2.83 -19.98
CA TYR A 586 -7.12 3.81 -19.55
C TYR A 586 -6.53 5.23 -19.47
N LYS A 587 -5.37 5.38 -18.82
CA LYS A 587 -4.70 6.66 -18.63
C LYS A 587 -4.28 7.29 -19.95
N THR A 588 -3.67 6.51 -20.85
CA THR A 588 -3.21 6.99 -22.16
C THR A 588 -4.38 7.49 -23.02
N VAL A 589 -5.49 6.76 -23.05
CA VAL A 589 -6.67 7.19 -23.83
C VAL A 589 -7.32 8.41 -23.19
N VAL A 590 -7.46 8.46 -21.86
CA VAL A 590 -8.06 9.62 -21.19
C VAL A 590 -7.19 10.87 -21.31
N SER A 591 -5.86 10.76 -21.31
CA SER A 591 -4.99 11.92 -21.51
C SER A 591 -5.17 12.56 -22.89
N SER A 592 -5.44 11.76 -23.93
CA SER A 592 -5.71 12.29 -25.28
C SER A 592 -7.00 13.12 -25.34
N PHE A 593 -7.92 12.95 -24.39
CA PHE A 593 -9.17 13.72 -24.37
C PHE A 593 -8.94 15.22 -24.15
N LYS A 594 -7.83 15.60 -23.52
CA LYS A 594 -7.43 17.01 -23.34
C LYS A 594 -6.42 17.50 -24.39
N GLY A 595 -5.81 16.58 -25.14
CA GLY A 595 -4.79 16.84 -26.15
C GLY A 595 -5.24 16.45 -27.57
N ASP A 596 -4.26 16.02 -28.37
CA ASP A 596 -4.50 15.47 -29.71
C ASP A 596 -5.05 14.04 -29.60
N ALA A 597 -6.15 13.77 -30.28
CA ALA A 597 -6.80 12.47 -30.29
C ALA A 597 -5.93 11.37 -30.93
N THR A 598 -4.99 11.74 -31.80
CA THR A 598 -4.03 10.80 -32.41
C THR A 598 -3.09 10.18 -31.37
N GLU A 599 -2.89 10.82 -30.21
CA GLU A 599 -2.10 10.29 -29.09
C GLU A 599 -2.72 9.01 -28.50
N ALA A 600 -4.05 8.85 -28.58
CA ALA A 600 -4.70 7.59 -28.20
C ALA A 600 -4.38 6.44 -29.15
N GLY A 601 -3.93 6.74 -30.38
CA GLY A 601 -3.63 5.73 -31.40
C GLY A 601 -2.65 4.68 -30.92
N THR A 602 -1.59 5.09 -30.23
CA THR A 602 -0.56 4.18 -29.68
C THR A 602 -1.14 3.13 -28.72
N ALA A 603 -2.10 3.52 -27.87
CA ALA A 603 -2.78 2.61 -26.96
C ALA A 603 -3.64 1.60 -27.73
N PHE A 604 -4.35 2.04 -28.76
CA PHE A 604 -5.16 1.15 -29.60
C PHE A 604 -4.31 0.28 -30.54
N ASP A 605 -3.12 0.73 -30.96
CA ASP A 605 -2.16 -0.08 -31.73
C ASP A 605 -1.59 -1.22 -30.89
N TYR A 606 -1.34 -0.97 -29.59
CA TYR A 606 -0.99 -2.03 -28.66
C TYR A 606 -2.13 -3.05 -28.53
N ILE A 607 -3.39 -2.59 -28.41
CA ILE A 607 -4.55 -3.49 -28.35
C ILE A 607 -4.69 -4.31 -29.64
N GLU A 608 -4.54 -3.69 -30.82
CA GLU A 608 -4.54 -4.38 -32.12
C GLU A 608 -3.46 -5.48 -32.18
N THR A 609 -2.25 -5.15 -31.72
CA THR A 609 -1.13 -6.10 -31.67
C THR A 609 -1.44 -7.25 -30.71
N ALA A 610 -1.99 -6.95 -29.53
CA ALA A 610 -2.36 -7.95 -28.54
C ALA A 610 -3.46 -8.89 -29.05
N LEU A 611 -4.47 -8.36 -29.74
CA LEU A 611 -5.55 -9.15 -30.37
C LEU A 611 -5.05 -10.04 -31.52
N SER A 612 -3.85 -9.78 -32.04
CA SER A 612 -3.24 -10.58 -33.11
C SER A 612 -2.49 -11.81 -32.59
N LYS A 613 -2.35 -11.99 -31.26
CA LYS A 613 -1.56 -13.09 -30.70
C LYS A 613 -2.22 -14.45 -30.83
N TYR A 614 -3.54 -14.51 -30.80
CA TYR A 614 -4.33 -15.75 -30.92
C TYR A 614 -5.32 -15.59 -32.08
N ASP A 615 -5.39 -16.60 -32.95
CA ASP A 615 -6.24 -16.57 -34.15
C ASP A 615 -7.56 -17.36 -34.01
N ASP A 616 -7.79 -17.99 -32.86
CA ASP A 616 -8.95 -18.86 -32.60
C ASP A 616 -10.26 -18.09 -32.28
N GLY A 617 -10.37 -16.85 -32.75
CA GLY A 617 -11.53 -15.99 -32.60
C GLY A 617 -11.17 -14.50 -32.44
N PRO A 618 -12.16 -13.62 -32.23
CA PRO A 618 -11.93 -12.17 -32.22
C PRO A 618 -11.45 -11.64 -30.85
N PHE A 619 -11.22 -12.51 -29.86
CA PHE A 619 -10.92 -12.15 -28.46
C PHE A 619 -9.44 -12.25 -28.13
N PHE A 620 -8.99 -11.59 -27.06
CA PHE A 620 -7.55 -11.50 -26.70
C PHE A 620 -6.86 -12.85 -26.54
N LEU A 621 -7.59 -13.88 -26.09
CA LEU A 621 -7.10 -15.24 -25.90
C LEU A 621 -7.73 -16.22 -26.91
N GLY A 622 -8.20 -15.73 -28.05
CA GLY A 622 -9.00 -16.46 -29.04
C GLY A 622 -10.47 -16.62 -28.62
N GLN A 623 -10.72 -16.91 -27.34
CA GLN A 623 -12.06 -17.03 -26.76
C GLN A 623 -12.35 -15.90 -25.76
N PHE A 624 -13.64 -15.62 -25.54
CA PHE A 624 -14.08 -14.56 -24.63
C PHE A 624 -13.63 -14.86 -23.18
N SER A 625 -12.98 -13.88 -22.55
CA SER A 625 -12.28 -14.07 -21.28
C SER A 625 -12.40 -12.86 -20.34
N LEU A 626 -11.86 -12.98 -19.13
CA LEU A 626 -11.76 -11.86 -18.19
C LEU A 626 -10.94 -10.69 -18.74
N VAL A 627 -10.02 -10.94 -19.68
CA VAL A 627 -9.24 -9.88 -20.34
C VAL A 627 -10.18 -9.00 -21.16
N ASP A 628 -11.04 -9.62 -21.98
CA ASP A 628 -12.04 -8.90 -22.79
C ASP A 628 -12.98 -8.09 -21.89
N ILE A 629 -13.45 -8.70 -20.79
CA ILE A 629 -14.27 -8.04 -19.78
C ILE A 629 -13.56 -6.83 -19.17
N ALA A 630 -12.24 -6.90 -18.98
CA ALA A 630 -11.48 -5.80 -18.38
C ALA A 630 -11.41 -4.57 -19.30
N TYR A 631 -11.38 -4.75 -20.63
CA TYR A 631 -11.32 -3.66 -21.60
C TYR A 631 -12.69 -3.19 -22.10
N ALA A 632 -13.68 -4.08 -22.20
CA ALA A 632 -14.98 -3.80 -22.82
C ALA A 632 -15.67 -2.53 -22.28
N PRO A 633 -15.84 -2.32 -20.96
CA PRO A 633 -16.49 -1.12 -20.44
C PRO A 633 -15.79 0.18 -20.82
N PHE A 634 -14.47 0.16 -20.99
CA PHE A 634 -13.70 1.36 -21.29
C PHE A 634 -13.78 1.69 -22.77
N ILE A 635 -13.56 0.70 -23.63
CA ILE A 635 -13.63 0.89 -25.08
C ILE A 635 -15.06 1.26 -25.51
N GLU A 636 -16.10 0.69 -24.88
CA GLU A 636 -17.51 1.07 -25.08
C GLU A 636 -17.76 2.57 -24.88
N ARG A 637 -17.07 3.18 -23.91
CA ARG A 637 -17.21 4.61 -23.59
C ARG A 637 -16.30 5.49 -24.44
N PHE A 638 -15.10 5.02 -24.71
CA PHE A 638 -14.08 5.77 -25.46
C PHE A 638 -14.43 5.87 -26.94
N GLN A 639 -14.91 4.79 -27.55
CA GLN A 639 -15.22 4.76 -28.97
C GLN A 639 -16.21 5.86 -29.40
N PRO A 640 -17.44 5.96 -28.84
CA PRO A 640 -18.39 6.99 -29.25
C PRO A 640 -17.90 8.40 -28.88
N PHE A 641 -17.16 8.56 -27.79
CA PHE A 641 -16.59 9.86 -27.43
C PHE A 641 -15.50 10.31 -28.42
N LEU A 642 -14.56 9.42 -28.77
CA LEU A 642 -13.47 9.74 -29.69
C LEU A 642 -13.99 10.01 -31.11
N ILE A 643 -15.00 9.28 -31.57
CA ILE A 643 -15.59 9.53 -32.88
C ILE A 643 -16.43 10.82 -32.88
N ASP A 644 -17.36 11.01 -31.93
CA ASP A 644 -18.32 12.13 -31.97
C ASP A 644 -17.72 13.46 -31.53
N VAL A 645 -16.72 13.44 -30.64
CA VAL A 645 -16.12 14.67 -30.08
C VAL A 645 -14.76 14.97 -30.68
N LYS A 646 -13.96 13.93 -30.92
CA LYS A 646 -12.57 14.08 -31.37
C LYS A 646 -12.36 13.77 -32.84
N ASN A 647 -13.40 13.34 -33.57
CA ASN A 647 -13.34 12.94 -34.97
C ASN A 647 -12.24 11.88 -35.23
N TYR A 648 -12.05 10.97 -34.29
CA TYR A 648 -11.04 9.91 -34.34
C TYR A 648 -11.70 8.53 -34.30
N ASP A 649 -11.63 7.79 -35.40
CA ASP A 649 -12.14 6.42 -35.48
C ASP A 649 -11.05 5.42 -35.07
N ILE A 650 -11.23 4.81 -33.90
CA ILE A 650 -10.29 3.81 -33.37
C ILE A 650 -10.21 2.54 -34.23
N LYS A 651 -11.21 2.25 -35.08
CA LYS A 651 -11.25 1.08 -35.94
C LYS A 651 -10.43 1.25 -37.23
N LEU A 652 -10.17 2.48 -37.64
CA LEU A 652 -9.46 2.74 -38.88
C LEU A 652 -8.02 2.25 -38.77
N GLY A 653 -7.63 1.32 -39.64
CA GLY A 653 -6.31 0.67 -39.61
C GLY A 653 -6.16 -0.44 -38.54
N ARG A 654 -7.24 -0.79 -37.81
CA ARG A 654 -7.23 -1.79 -36.72
C ARG A 654 -8.32 -2.85 -36.89
N PRO A 655 -8.18 -3.76 -37.88
CA PRO A 655 -9.20 -4.75 -38.20
C PRO A 655 -9.47 -5.76 -37.07
N LYS A 656 -8.48 -6.14 -36.26
CA LYS A 656 -8.68 -7.07 -35.14
C LYS A 656 -9.49 -6.41 -34.03
N LEU A 657 -9.22 -5.14 -33.72
CA LEU A 657 -10.02 -4.34 -32.78
C LEU A 657 -11.46 -4.17 -33.28
N ALA A 658 -11.65 -3.92 -34.58
CA ALA A 658 -12.99 -3.84 -35.16
C ALA A 658 -13.75 -5.17 -35.00
N ALA A 659 -13.10 -6.30 -35.29
CA ALA A 659 -13.66 -7.63 -35.09
C ALA A 659 -13.96 -7.93 -33.61
N TRP A 660 -13.10 -7.48 -32.69
CA TRP A 660 -13.30 -7.61 -31.25
C TRP A 660 -14.55 -6.86 -30.77
N ILE A 661 -14.75 -5.62 -31.23
CA ILE A 661 -15.95 -4.82 -30.91
C ILE A 661 -17.22 -5.52 -31.41
N GLU A 662 -17.20 -6.07 -32.63
CA GLU A 662 -18.34 -6.85 -33.15
C GLU A 662 -18.53 -8.17 -32.40
N GLY A 663 -17.45 -8.84 -32.00
CA GLY A 663 -17.48 -10.02 -31.15
C GLY A 663 -18.18 -9.74 -29.82
N LEU A 664 -17.83 -8.64 -29.15
CA LEU A 664 -18.48 -8.21 -27.91
C LEU A 664 -19.98 -7.95 -28.12
N ASN A 665 -20.37 -7.34 -29.23
CA ASN A 665 -21.78 -7.09 -29.55
C ASN A 665 -22.60 -8.39 -29.63
N ASN A 666 -21.99 -9.57 -29.70
CA ASN A 666 -22.67 -10.87 -29.68
C ASN A 666 -22.74 -11.52 -28.30
N ILE A 667 -22.06 -10.98 -27.28
CA ILE A 667 -22.05 -11.54 -25.92
C ILE A 667 -23.26 -11.04 -25.12
N ASP A 668 -24.22 -11.93 -24.86
CA ASP A 668 -25.49 -11.58 -24.19
C ASP A 668 -25.27 -10.98 -22.79
N GLY A 669 -24.33 -11.54 -22.03
CA GLY A 669 -23.98 -11.03 -20.70
C GLY A 669 -23.42 -9.61 -20.70
N TYR A 670 -22.83 -9.16 -21.82
CA TYR A 670 -22.36 -7.80 -22.02
C TYR A 670 -23.49 -6.88 -22.52
N LYS A 671 -24.27 -7.32 -23.52
CA LYS A 671 -25.36 -6.53 -24.13
C LYS A 671 -26.28 -5.90 -23.09
N ILE A 672 -26.67 -6.67 -22.08
CA ILE A 672 -27.60 -6.24 -21.01
C ILE A 672 -27.02 -5.11 -20.15
N THR A 673 -25.69 -5.02 -20.06
CA THR A 673 -24.99 -4.04 -19.21
C THR A 673 -24.70 -2.71 -19.90
N ARG A 674 -24.94 -2.64 -21.21
CA ARG A 674 -24.57 -1.49 -22.03
C ARG A 674 -25.38 -0.27 -21.67
N SER A 675 -24.74 0.88 -21.75
CA SER A 675 -25.40 2.18 -21.62
C SER A 675 -25.69 2.77 -23.00
N ASP A 676 -26.66 3.68 -23.09
CA ASP A 676 -26.91 4.43 -24.33
C ASP A 676 -25.62 5.20 -24.73
N PRO A 677 -25.06 4.99 -25.92
CA PRO A 677 -23.89 5.72 -26.41
C PRO A 677 -24.03 7.23 -26.30
N LYS A 678 -25.23 7.80 -26.51
CA LYS A 678 -25.46 9.24 -26.38
C LYS A 678 -25.29 9.71 -24.95
N GLU A 679 -25.81 8.96 -23.98
CA GLU A 679 -25.61 9.27 -22.55
C GLU A 679 -24.14 9.17 -22.14
N LEU A 680 -23.41 8.20 -22.70
CA LEU A 680 -21.97 8.03 -22.44
C LEU A 680 -21.18 9.25 -22.96
N VAL A 681 -21.45 9.68 -24.20
CA VAL A 681 -20.81 10.85 -24.79
C VAL A 681 -21.10 12.11 -23.97
N GLU A 682 -22.36 12.38 -23.63
CA GLU A 682 -22.72 13.56 -22.82
C GLU A 682 -22.10 13.52 -21.42
N SER A 683 -22.08 12.35 -20.77
CA SER A 683 -21.40 12.18 -19.48
C SER A 683 -19.89 12.46 -19.59
N TYR A 684 -19.25 12.07 -20.68
CA TYR A 684 -17.81 12.27 -20.89
C TYR A 684 -17.48 13.71 -21.29
N LYS A 685 -18.33 14.37 -22.10
CA LYS A 685 -18.25 15.80 -22.35
C LYS A 685 -18.28 16.58 -21.04
N LYS A 686 -19.26 16.29 -20.17
CA LYS A 686 -19.37 16.94 -18.86
C LYS A 686 -18.13 16.73 -17.98
N ARG A 687 -17.50 15.56 -18.08
CA ARG A 687 -16.35 15.19 -17.25
C ARG A 687 -15.01 15.72 -17.76
N PHE A 688 -14.84 15.82 -19.07
CA PHE A 688 -13.53 16.06 -19.68
C PHE A 688 -13.43 17.33 -20.53
N LEU A 689 -14.55 17.94 -20.92
CA LEU A 689 -14.59 19.16 -21.74
C LEU A 689 -15.12 20.39 -21.01
N VAL A 690 -15.58 20.25 -19.76
CA VAL A 690 -16.01 21.39 -18.96
C VAL A 690 -14.76 22.03 -18.34
N ALA A 691 -14.53 23.28 -18.74
CA ALA A 691 -13.52 24.19 -18.20
C ALA A 691 -13.88 24.67 -16.79
#